data_AF-A0A816CKJ6-F1
#
_entry.id   AF-A0A816CKJ6-F1
#
_cell.length_a   1.000
_cell.length_b   1.000
_cell.length_c   1.000
_cell.angle_alpha   90.00
_cell.angle_beta   90.00
_cell.angle_gamma   90.00
#
_symmetry.space_group_name_H-M   'P 1'
#
loop_
_entity.id
_entity.type
_entity.pdbx_description
1 polymer ?
#
loop_
_entity_poly.entity_id
_entity_poly.type
_entity_poly.pdbx_seq_one_letter_code
_entity_poly.pdbx_strand_id
1 'polypeptide(L)'
;MKSSGNSTTFTVHDRLAAAIAPNTNLTVSTNPSTTPNATCSITLSTSTCQQMMTTNTNLMPAGSLSSATAASCNIAASTSTNQHQDLVNLFECPVCFDYALPPILQCQSGHIVCSQCRQKLSSCPTCRGPLGNIRNLGMEKVADTILFPCKYQTNGCLLSLMHKHKLEHEDGCDFRPYMCPCPGASCKWQGSLENVMQHLWLAHKSITTLQGEDIVFLATDITLPGAVDWVMMQSCFGHHFMLVLEKQEQQFFAIVQLIGTRQQAEKFVYRLELSGNKRRLTWESTPKSIHEGIQQAILLSDCLVFDGATALLFSENGNLAINIIMKKTFYRCSCFLKSNIYLEQVNAHVHYISDEQFREDYRQLASSKNTMEDLLGLVHKEIDRRRTLDADAQKRKEQIRREYQPLHPELYTLQSRFLSENFKEICSQLKSSNDSIKKLGNGLYSMPVFTKEFCRQLIEELRHFEASSMPKGRPNTMNNYGVLLDELGFTNFIDDLRNQYLNPLVRTLFGDEYMGDTGLDSHKAFVVSYKIGQDVDLGYHYDNAEVTLNVSLGEDFEGGDLYFGTMAKANRTAFSNFIFVEHIPTFGILHRGQHLHGSEPITSGERYSLIIWLRSSSKRNQLCPMCWRKSDCLIAVDSDSYGDGMTNSSEGN
;
A
#
# COMPACT_ATOMS: atom_id res chain seq x y z
N MET A 1 6.75 -40.14 50.07
CA MET A 1 5.35 -40.61 50.04
C MET A 1 4.87 -40.56 48.60
N LYS A 2 4.33 -41.66 48.08
CA LYS A 2 3.74 -41.74 46.73
C LYS A 2 2.49 -40.84 46.68
N SER A 3 2.37 -39.98 45.68
CA SER A 3 1.09 -39.41 45.26
C SER A 3 0.98 -39.47 43.74
N SER A 4 0.22 -40.46 43.28
CA SER A 4 -0.34 -40.60 41.94
C SER A 4 -1.21 -39.39 41.58
N GLY A 5 -0.90 -38.72 40.47
CA GLY A 5 -1.76 -37.71 39.86
C GLY A 5 -2.08 -38.11 38.42
N ASN A 6 -3.38 -38.34 38.16
CA ASN A 6 -3.93 -38.74 36.86
C ASN A 6 -3.55 -37.75 35.75
N SER A 7 -3.00 -38.27 34.66
CA SER A 7 -2.94 -37.58 33.37
C SER A 7 -4.32 -37.70 32.72
N THR A 8 -5.13 -36.65 32.80
CA THR A 8 -6.36 -36.52 32.00
C THR A 8 -5.98 -36.02 30.62
N THR A 9 -6.00 -36.93 29.64
CA THR A 9 -5.97 -36.62 28.21
C THR A 9 -7.24 -35.87 27.83
N PHE A 10 -7.16 -34.56 27.62
CA PHE A 10 -8.26 -33.77 27.07
C PHE A 10 -8.38 -34.01 25.57
N THR A 11 -9.57 -34.39 25.10
CA THR A 11 -9.83 -34.61 23.68
C THR A 11 -9.99 -33.27 22.95
N VAL A 12 -9.86 -33.27 21.62
CA VAL A 12 -10.03 -32.07 20.76
C VAL A 12 -11.37 -31.36 21.05
N HIS A 13 -12.41 -32.12 21.41
CA HIS A 13 -13.73 -31.59 21.80
C HIS A 13 -13.71 -30.75 23.09
N ASP A 14 -12.85 -31.06 24.06
CA ASP A 14 -12.80 -30.36 25.34
C ASP A 14 -12.07 -29.01 25.23
N ARG A 15 -11.12 -28.89 24.30
CA ARG A 15 -10.41 -27.63 24.01
C ARG A 15 -11.25 -26.65 23.17
N LEU A 16 -12.18 -27.16 22.36
CA LEU A 16 -13.10 -26.38 21.54
C LEU A 16 -14.08 -25.53 22.38
N ALA A 17 -14.46 -25.97 23.58
CA ALA A 17 -15.40 -25.24 24.45
C ALA A 17 -14.78 -23.99 25.10
N ALA A 18 -13.46 -23.96 25.31
CA ALA A 18 -12.76 -22.84 25.94
C ALA A 18 -12.46 -21.67 24.98
N ALA A 19 -12.43 -21.92 23.66
CA ALA A 19 -12.13 -20.91 22.64
C ALA A 19 -13.37 -20.09 22.19
N ILE A 20 -14.56 -20.40 22.71
CA ILE A 20 -15.84 -19.81 22.28
C ILE A 20 -16.47 -19.06 23.46
N ALA A 21 -15.92 -17.88 23.79
CA ALA A 21 -16.69 -16.85 24.47
C ALA A 21 -17.33 -15.95 23.38
N PRO A 22 -18.66 -15.83 23.31
CA PRO A 22 -19.31 -15.02 22.28
C PRO A 22 -19.13 -13.52 22.54
N ASN A 23 -18.54 -12.83 21.56
CA ASN A 23 -18.69 -11.39 21.37
C ASN A 23 -20.13 -11.08 20.95
N THR A 24 -21.06 -10.98 21.90
CA THR A 24 -22.36 -10.32 21.74
C THR A 24 -22.93 -9.96 23.11
N ASN A 25 -22.78 -8.70 23.55
CA ASN A 25 -23.72 -8.11 24.50
C ASN A 25 -24.95 -7.64 23.73
N LEU A 26 -25.87 -8.56 23.46
CA LEU A 26 -27.28 -8.25 23.21
C LEU A 26 -28.08 -8.90 24.33
N THR A 27 -28.33 -8.12 25.38
CA THR A 27 -29.27 -8.47 26.43
C THR A 27 -30.68 -8.49 25.86
N VAL A 28 -31.24 -9.67 25.63
CA VAL A 28 -32.69 -9.85 25.50
C VAL A 28 -33.15 -10.67 26.71
N SER A 29 -33.79 -9.97 27.64
CA SER A 29 -34.52 -10.54 28.75
C SER A 29 -35.66 -11.42 28.21
N THR A 30 -35.71 -12.68 28.66
CA THR A 30 -36.88 -13.53 28.57
C THR A 30 -37.77 -13.26 29.78
N ASN A 31 -39.07 -13.05 29.56
CA ASN A 31 -40.10 -13.40 30.52
C ASN A 31 -41.37 -13.86 29.77
N PRO A 32 -42.12 -14.83 30.32
CA PRO A 32 -43.18 -15.53 29.60
C PRO A 32 -44.57 -14.90 29.81
N SER A 33 -45.48 -15.30 28.90
CA SER A 33 -46.94 -15.28 29.02
C SER A 33 -47.70 -13.97 28.72
N THR A 34 -48.47 -14.01 27.62
CA THR A 34 -49.94 -13.82 27.51
C THR A 34 -50.33 -13.15 26.18
N THR A 35 -51.27 -13.78 25.47
CA THR A 35 -52.00 -13.28 24.29
C THR A 35 -53.48 -13.05 24.69
N PRO A 36 -54.40 -12.56 23.82
CA PRO A 36 -54.32 -11.54 22.76
C PRO A 36 -55.49 -10.52 22.85
N ASN A 37 -55.41 -9.38 22.14
CA ASN A 37 -56.50 -8.85 21.27
C ASN A 37 -56.30 -7.39 20.79
N ALA A 38 -56.84 -7.14 19.58
CA ALA A 38 -57.35 -5.89 19.00
C ALA A 38 -56.45 -5.01 18.09
N THR A 39 -56.50 -5.34 16.78
CA THR A 39 -56.93 -4.50 15.61
C THR A 39 -56.73 -2.98 15.57
N CYS A 40 -56.02 -2.49 14.52
CA CYS A 40 -56.45 -1.58 13.41
C CYS A 40 -55.17 -0.96 12.77
N SER A 41 -54.74 -1.15 11.52
CA SER A 41 -55.33 -0.97 10.17
C SER A 41 -55.05 0.42 9.52
N ILE A 42 -54.43 0.36 8.32
CA ILE A 42 -54.43 1.29 7.15
C ILE A 42 -53.64 2.62 7.32
N THR A 43 -52.84 3.18 6.37
CA THR A 43 -52.84 3.11 4.88
C THR A 43 -51.51 3.64 4.31
N LEU A 44 -50.98 2.96 3.28
CA LEU A 44 -50.04 3.50 2.30
C LEU A 44 -50.86 3.93 1.07
N SER A 45 -50.80 5.19 0.69
CA SER A 45 -51.45 5.70 -0.53
C SER A 45 -50.48 5.69 -1.71
N THR A 46 -50.79 4.86 -2.69
CA THR A 46 -50.30 4.89 -4.06
C THR A 46 -51.27 5.67 -4.96
N SER A 47 -50.75 6.41 -5.95
CA SER A 47 -51.51 6.78 -7.15
C SER A 47 -50.60 6.94 -8.38
N THR A 48 -50.56 5.88 -9.19
CA THR A 48 -50.81 5.76 -10.66
C THR A 48 -50.34 6.93 -11.56
N CYS A 49 -49.34 6.81 -12.46
CA CYS A 49 -49.15 6.00 -13.68
C CYS A 49 -49.84 6.58 -14.95
N GLN A 50 -49.05 7.05 -15.95
CA GLN A 50 -49.06 6.58 -17.36
C GLN A 50 -48.20 7.44 -18.33
N GLN A 51 -47.28 6.74 -19.04
CA GLN A 51 -46.83 6.84 -20.45
C GLN A 51 -46.47 8.22 -21.07
N MET A 52 -45.40 8.41 -21.85
CA MET A 52 -44.94 7.64 -23.01
C MET A 52 -43.42 7.74 -23.25
N MET A 53 -42.90 6.72 -23.93
CA MET A 53 -41.55 6.62 -24.48
C MET A 53 -41.27 7.69 -25.55
N THR A 54 -40.05 8.24 -25.58
CA THR A 54 -39.05 8.03 -26.66
C THR A 54 -37.73 8.79 -26.40
N THR A 55 -36.62 8.05 -26.57
CA THR A 55 -35.25 8.43 -27.04
C THR A 55 -34.28 9.27 -26.18
N ASN A 56 -33.24 8.58 -25.68
CA ASN A 56 -31.77 8.88 -25.73
C ASN A 56 -31.28 10.31 -25.40
N THR A 57 -30.41 10.56 -24.40
CA THR A 57 -29.04 10.02 -24.23
C THR A 57 -28.44 10.39 -22.85
N ASN A 58 -27.66 9.45 -22.28
CA ASN A 58 -26.50 9.55 -21.36
C ASN A 58 -26.38 10.70 -20.33
N LEU A 59 -26.56 10.32 -19.05
CA LEU A 59 -26.02 11.01 -17.86
C LEU A 59 -25.28 9.97 -17.00
N MET A 60 -24.00 10.20 -16.72
CA MET A 60 -23.21 9.49 -15.71
C MET A 60 -23.18 10.28 -14.39
N PRO A 61 -23.03 9.61 -13.24
CA PRO A 61 -23.39 10.13 -11.93
C PRO A 61 -22.23 10.80 -11.18
N ALA A 62 -22.62 11.61 -10.20
CA ALA A 62 -21.77 12.38 -9.29
C ALA A 62 -20.98 11.50 -8.31
N GLY A 63 -19.68 11.79 -8.18
CA GLY A 63 -18.76 11.26 -7.19
C GLY A 63 -18.35 12.32 -6.16
N SER A 64 -18.29 11.89 -4.92
CA SER A 64 -18.21 12.61 -3.65
C SER A 64 -16.82 13.15 -3.27
N LEU A 65 -16.73 14.40 -2.80
CA LEU A 65 -15.55 14.97 -2.10
C LEU A 65 -15.67 14.83 -0.57
N SER A 66 -14.61 14.33 0.08
CA SER A 66 -14.42 14.36 1.54
C SER A 66 -13.33 15.35 1.97
N SER A 67 -13.75 16.28 2.83
CA SER A 67 -13.06 17.06 3.87
C SER A 67 -11.61 17.55 3.69
N ALA A 68 -11.47 18.87 3.50
CA ALA A 68 -10.44 19.67 4.13
C ALA A 68 -11.09 20.95 4.69
N THR A 69 -10.83 21.22 5.96
CA THR A 69 -11.34 22.36 6.73
C THR A 69 -10.76 23.68 6.25
N ALA A 70 -11.56 24.47 5.54
CA ALA A 70 -11.41 25.92 5.44
C ALA A 70 -12.82 26.54 5.53
N ALA A 71 -12.93 27.61 6.31
CA ALA A 71 -14.18 28.22 6.71
C ALA A 71 -15.10 28.59 5.53
N SER A 72 -16.40 28.41 5.77
CA SER A 72 -17.51 28.51 4.83
C SER A 72 -17.68 29.87 4.16
N CYS A 73 -17.78 29.87 2.82
CA CYS A 73 -18.64 30.81 2.08
C CYS A 73 -19.21 30.11 0.81
N ASN A 74 -20.20 29.23 0.96
CA ASN A 74 -21.02 28.78 -0.18
C ASN A 74 -22.21 29.73 -0.32
N ILE A 75 -22.20 30.60 -1.33
CA ILE A 75 -23.38 31.32 -1.78
C ILE A 75 -23.81 30.71 -3.11
N ALA A 76 -24.90 29.93 -3.08
CA ALA A 76 -25.65 29.60 -4.28
C ALA A 76 -26.49 30.83 -4.66
N ALA A 77 -26.16 31.50 -5.77
CA ALA A 77 -26.94 32.60 -6.32
C ALA A 77 -27.21 32.37 -7.81
N SER A 78 -28.40 31.86 -8.12
CA SER A 78 -28.86 31.54 -9.48
C SER A 78 -29.52 32.74 -10.20
N THR A 79 -29.16 33.98 -9.84
CA THR A 79 -29.67 35.20 -10.51
C THR A 79 -28.60 36.28 -10.75
N SER A 80 -27.35 36.07 -10.34
CA SER A 80 -26.25 37.07 -10.36
C SER A 80 -25.07 36.71 -11.28
N THR A 81 -25.13 35.60 -12.02
CA THR A 81 -23.98 35.07 -12.78
C THR A 81 -23.60 35.93 -13.99
N ASN A 82 -24.56 36.49 -14.72
CA ASN A 82 -24.28 37.34 -15.89
C ASN A 82 -23.60 38.67 -15.50
N GLN A 83 -24.09 39.35 -14.46
CA GLN A 83 -23.50 40.61 -14.00
C GLN A 83 -22.08 40.42 -13.45
N HIS A 84 -21.82 39.29 -12.79
CA HIS A 84 -20.48 38.97 -12.30
C HIS A 84 -19.51 38.69 -13.45
N GLN A 85 -19.94 37.95 -14.48
CA GLN A 85 -19.12 37.69 -15.65
C GLN A 85 -18.78 38.97 -16.42
N ASP A 86 -19.76 39.87 -16.58
CA ASP A 86 -19.55 41.17 -17.23
C ASP A 86 -18.50 42.01 -16.49
N LEU A 87 -18.51 41.99 -15.14
CA LEU A 87 -17.51 42.68 -14.33
C LEU A 87 -16.12 42.06 -14.44
N VAL A 88 -16.01 40.73 -14.50
CA VAL A 88 -14.74 40.02 -14.65
C VAL A 88 -14.13 40.28 -16.03
N ASN A 89 -14.94 40.35 -17.08
CA ASN A 89 -14.48 40.63 -18.45
C ASN A 89 -13.87 42.05 -18.59
N LEU A 90 -14.22 43.01 -17.72
CA LEU A 90 -13.57 44.33 -17.69
C LEU A 90 -12.08 44.27 -17.34
N PHE A 91 -11.62 43.16 -16.78
CA PHE A 91 -10.22 42.93 -16.43
C PHE A 91 -9.44 42.23 -17.53
N GLU A 92 -10.05 41.85 -18.65
CA GLU A 92 -9.35 41.12 -19.72
C GLU A 92 -8.27 41.98 -20.37
N CYS A 93 -7.04 41.45 -20.44
CA CYS A 93 -5.95 42.11 -21.12
C CYS A 93 -6.07 41.88 -22.63
N PRO A 94 -6.08 42.94 -23.47
CA PRO A 94 -6.31 42.83 -24.93
C PRO A 94 -5.14 42.18 -25.71
N VAL A 95 -4.15 41.62 -25.02
CA VAL A 95 -2.90 41.10 -25.60
C VAL A 95 -2.78 39.60 -25.35
N CYS A 96 -2.93 39.18 -24.09
CA CYS A 96 -2.86 37.77 -23.70
C CYS A 96 -4.24 37.13 -23.49
N PHE A 97 -5.31 37.93 -23.53
CA PHE A 97 -6.70 37.49 -23.26
C PHE A 97 -6.87 36.83 -21.87
N ASP A 98 -5.95 37.11 -20.95
CA ASP A 98 -6.02 36.72 -19.54
C ASP A 98 -6.38 37.94 -18.68
N TYR A 99 -6.82 37.72 -17.44
CA TYR A 99 -7.21 38.78 -16.53
C TYR A 99 -5.99 39.59 -16.06
N ALA A 100 -6.03 40.91 -16.26
CA ALA A 100 -5.08 41.85 -15.71
C ALA A 100 -5.26 41.94 -14.18
N LEU A 101 -4.45 41.19 -13.45
CA LEU A 101 -4.41 41.23 -11.99
C LEU A 101 -3.47 42.35 -11.50
N PRO A 102 -3.66 42.86 -10.26
CA PRO A 102 -2.76 43.85 -9.65
C PRO A 102 -1.28 43.43 -9.70
N PRO A 103 -0.34 44.33 -10.06
CA PRO A 103 -0.56 45.71 -10.47
C PRO A 103 -1.16 45.83 -11.88
N ILE A 104 -2.29 46.55 -11.98
CA ILE A 104 -3.02 46.76 -13.25
C ILE A 104 -2.52 48.06 -13.86
N LEU A 105 -2.07 48.02 -15.12
CA LEU A 105 -1.50 49.19 -15.78
C LEU A 105 -2.48 49.75 -16.81
N GLN A 106 -2.46 51.06 -17.00
CA GLN A 106 -3.33 51.76 -17.94
C GLN A 106 -2.57 52.77 -18.80
N CYS A 107 -3.10 53.05 -20.00
CA CYS A 107 -2.67 54.21 -20.78
C CYS A 107 -3.33 55.50 -20.28
N GLN A 108 -2.92 56.65 -20.84
CA GLN A 108 -3.52 57.95 -20.48
C GLN A 108 -5.04 58.04 -20.77
N SER A 109 -5.55 57.22 -21.68
CA SER A 109 -6.97 57.13 -22.01
C SER A 109 -7.75 56.10 -21.16
N GLY A 110 -7.11 55.41 -20.20
CA GLY A 110 -7.76 54.48 -19.28
C GLY A 110 -7.83 53.01 -19.71
N HIS A 111 -7.33 52.63 -20.89
CA HIS A 111 -7.29 51.22 -21.33
C HIS A 111 -6.27 50.43 -20.51
N ILE A 112 -6.69 49.27 -20.00
CA ILE A 112 -5.87 48.44 -19.13
C ILE A 112 -5.02 47.40 -19.89
N VAL A 113 -3.88 47.05 -19.30
CA VAL A 113 -3.00 45.95 -19.72
C VAL A 113 -2.39 45.28 -18.48
N CYS A 114 -2.12 43.98 -18.54
CA CYS A 114 -1.44 43.28 -17.47
C CYS A 114 0.05 43.66 -17.41
N SER A 115 0.68 43.46 -16.25
CA SER A 115 2.10 43.78 -16.02
C SER A 115 3.04 43.05 -17.00
N GLN A 116 2.77 41.78 -17.32
CA GLN A 116 3.59 40.98 -18.22
C GLN A 116 3.58 41.50 -19.67
N CYS A 117 2.41 41.88 -20.18
CA CYS A 117 2.27 42.41 -21.53
C CYS A 117 2.81 43.83 -21.65
N ARG A 118 2.68 44.66 -20.60
CA ARG A 118 3.20 46.03 -20.61
C ARG A 118 4.68 46.10 -20.98
N GLN A 119 5.50 45.19 -20.45
CA GLN A 119 6.95 45.18 -20.67
C GLN A 119 7.33 44.97 -22.14
N LYS A 120 6.43 44.35 -22.92
CA LYS A 120 6.65 44.02 -24.34
C LYS A 120 6.07 45.08 -25.28
N LEU A 121 5.45 46.14 -24.76
CA LEU A 121 4.68 47.12 -25.53
C LEU A 121 5.24 48.53 -25.39
N SER A 122 5.33 49.24 -26.52
CA SER A 122 5.71 50.66 -26.59
C SER A 122 4.52 51.61 -26.66
N SER A 123 3.34 51.13 -27.06
CA SER A 123 2.11 51.91 -27.21
C SER A 123 0.89 51.08 -26.79
N CYS A 124 -0.22 51.77 -26.51
CA CYS A 124 -1.45 51.12 -26.06
C CYS A 124 -2.04 50.26 -27.20
N PRO A 125 -2.33 48.96 -26.98
CA PRO A 125 -2.87 48.09 -28.03
C PRO A 125 -4.27 48.51 -28.48
N THR A 126 -5.04 49.18 -27.62
CA THR A 126 -6.42 49.60 -27.90
C THR A 126 -6.50 50.95 -28.61
N CYS A 127 -5.87 52.01 -28.07
CA CYS A 127 -5.96 53.37 -28.64
C CYS A 127 -4.70 53.86 -29.35
N ARG A 128 -3.62 53.07 -29.38
CA ARG A 128 -2.30 53.43 -29.95
C ARG A 128 -1.62 54.65 -29.30
N GLY A 129 -2.18 55.16 -28.20
CA GLY A 129 -1.61 56.27 -27.43
C GLY A 129 -0.42 55.85 -26.55
N PRO A 130 0.23 56.81 -25.89
CA PRO A 130 1.36 56.56 -25.00
C PRO A 130 0.99 55.60 -23.86
N LEU A 131 1.68 54.47 -23.80
CA LEU A 131 1.52 53.49 -22.72
C LEU A 131 2.58 53.81 -21.65
N GLY A 132 2.21 54.66 -20.68
CA GLY A 132 3.06 54.97 -19.54
C GLY A 132 3.15 53.81 -18.53
N ASN A 133 3.79 54.06 -17.37
CA ASN A 133 3.75 53.15 -16.21
C ASN A 133 2.70 53.62 -15.20
N ILE A 134 1.48 53.88 -15.67
CA ILE A 134 0.38 54.41 -14.85
C ILE A 134 -0.38 53.22 -14.28
N ARG A 135 -0.42 53.08 -12.95
CA ARG A 135 -1.25 52.05 -12.28
C ARG A 135 -2.71 52.48 -12.22
N ASN A 136 -3.62 51.53 -12.39
CA ASN A 136 -5.05 51.74 -12.19
C ASN A 136 -5.46 51.28 -10.79
N LEU A 137 -5.16 52.12 -9.79
CA LEU A 137 -5.46 51.84 -8.38
C LEU A 137 -6.97 51.63 -8.13
N GLY A 138 -7.84 52.22 -8.94
CA GLY A 138 -9.28 52.01 -8.88
C GLY A 138 -9.64 50.58 -9.24
N MET A 139 -9.18 50.10 -10.40
CA MET A 139 -9.39 48.71 -10.83
C MET A 139 -8.72 47.71 -9.89
N GLU A 140 -7.56 48.05 -9.30
CA GLU A 140 -6.92 47.21 -8.29
C GLU A 140 -7.81 47.04 -7.04
N LYS A 141 -8.46 48.11 -6.56
CA LYS A 141 -9.43 48.02 -5.45
C LYS A 141 -10.69 47.23 -5.82
N VAL A 142 -11.15 47.33 -7.08
CA VAL A 142 -12.28 46.51 -7.55
C VAL A 142 -11.88 45.03 -7.61
N ALA A 143 -10.65 44.73 -8.03
CA ALA A 143 -10.09 43.37 -8.04
C ALA A 143 -9.99 42.71 -6.65
N ASP A 144 -9.99 43.49 -5.55
CA ASP A 144 -10.08 42.97 -4.18
C ASP A 144 -11.49 42.47 -3.82
N THR A 145 -12.52 42.81 -4.61
CA THR A 145 -13.93 42.53 -4.29
C THR A 145 -14.58 41.47 -5.18
N ILE A 146 -13.88 41.02 -6.23
CA ILE A 146 -14.41 40.07 -7.20
C ILE A 146 -13.58 38.79 -7.24
N LEU A 147 -14.26 37.69 -7.55
CA LEU A 147 -13.64 36.40 -7.83
C LEU A 147 -13.33 36.28 -9.32
N PHE A 148 -12.14 35.78 -9.64
CA PHE A 148 -11.69 35.52 -11.00
C PHE A 148 -11.68 34.00 -11.24
N PRO A 149 -12.29 33.50 -12.33
CA PRO A 149 -12.25 32.08 -12.65
C PRO A 149 -10.83 31.64 -12.96
N CYS A 150 -10.47 30.39 -12.61
CA CYS A 150 -9.19 29.79 -12.96
C CYS A 150 -8.99 29.77 -14.48
N LYS A 151 -7.77 30.04 -14.97
CA LYS A 151 -7.48 29.99 -16.42
C LYS A 151 -7.68 28.61 -17.05
N TYR A 152 -7.70 27.55 -16.23
CA TYR A 152 -7.96 26.17 -16.65
C TYR A 152 -9.44 25.80 -16.57
N GLN A 153 -10.35 26.78 -16.55
CA GLN A 153 -11.79 26.54 -16.56
C GLN A 153 -12.24 25.70 -17.77
N THR A 154 -11.63 25.93 -18.94
CA THR A 154 -11.87 25.15 -20.15
C THR A 154 -11.45 23.69 -20.03
N ASN A 155 -10.55 23.38 -19.09
CA ASN A 155 -10.05 22.04 -18.83
C ASN A 155 -10.84 21.34 -17.71
N GLY A 156 -11.80 22.03 -17.07
CA GLY A 156 -12.69 21.47 -16.04
C GLY A 156 -12.58 22.13 -14.66
N CYS A 157 -11.69 23.11 -14.46
CA CYS A 157 -11.59 23.78 -13.16
C CYS A 157 -12.81 24.69 -12.89
N LEU A 158 -13.56 24.41 -11.84
CA LEU A 158 -14.76 25.20 -11.47
C LEU A 158 -14.48 26.32 -10.48
N LEU A 159 -13.23 26.48 -10.01
CA LEU A 159 -12.89 27.42 -8.95
C LEU A 159 -12.77 28.86 -9.47
N SER A 160 -13.38 29.79 -8.73
CA SER A 160 -13.23 31.23 -8.89
C SER A 160 -12.68 31.82 -7.61
N LEU A 161 -11.59 32.58 -7.71
CA LEU A 161 -10.73 32.93 -6.57
C LEU A 161 -10.40 34.42 -6.57
N MET A 162 -10.14 34.97 -5.39
CA MET A 162 -9.59 36.32 -5.26
C MET A 162 -8.20 36.39 -5.93
N HIS A 163 -7.86 37.53 -6.53
CA HIS A 163 -6.61 37.68 -7.28
C HIS A 163 -5.35 37.30 -6.47
N LYS A 164 -5.38 37.49 -5.15
CA LYS A 164 -4.29 37.14 -4.22
C LYS A 164 -3.99 35.64 -4.16
N HIS A 165 -5.01 34.80 -4.31
CA HIS A 165 -4.88 33.33 -4.21
C HIS A 165 -4.94 32.65 -5.59
N LYS A 166 -5.34 33.38 -6.65
CA LYS A 166 -5.50 32.83 -8.00
C LYS A 166 -4.19 32.26 -8.57
N LEU A 167 -3.07 32.98 -8.43
CA LEU A 167 -1.78 32.52 -8.97
C LEU A 167 -1.27 31.27 -8.25
N GLU A 168 -1.41 31.22 -6.93
CA GLU A 168 -1.05 30.05 -6.11
C GLU A 168 -1.90 28.83 -6.50
N HIS A 169 -3.20 29.00 -6.64
CA HIS A 169 -4.09 27.94 -7.10
C HIS A 169 -3.71 27.45 -8.51
N GLU A 170 -3.50 28.36 -9.46
CA GLU A 170 -3.20 27.99 -10.84
C GLU A 170 -1.88 27.23 -10.98
N ASP A 171 -0.89 27.50 -10.13
CA ASP A 171 0.35 26.74 -10.15
C ASP A 171 0.14 25.27 -9.78
N GLY A 172 -0.71 25.01 -8.77
CA GLY A 172 -1.07 23.66 -8.29
C GLY A 172 -2.44 23.16 -8.74
N CYS A 173 -3.01 23.67 -9.84
CA CYS A 173 -4.35 23.30 -10.27
C CYS A 173 -4.36 21.94 -10.96
N ASP A 174 -5.14 20.97 -10.47
CA ASP A 174 -5.22 19.62 -11.06
C ASP A 174 -5.64 19.59 -12.55
N PHE A 175 -6.32 20.64 -13.03
CA PHE A 175 -6.75 20.78 -14.43
C PHE A 175 -5.71 21.44 -15.34
N ARG A 176 -4.56 21.83 -14.80
CA ARG A 176 -3.43 22.37 -15.56
C ARG A 176 -2.94 21.32 -16.57
N PRO A 177 -2.78 21.67 -17.86
CA PRO A 177 -2.14 20.79 -18.84
C PRO A 177 -0.72 20.41 -18.42
N TYR A 178 -0.38 19.15 -18.63
CA TYR A 178 0.97 18.64 -18.39
C TYR A 178 1.89 19.12 -19.50
N MET A 179 3.06 19.61 -19.10
CA MET A 179 4.15 19.92 -20.01
C MET A 179 4.95 18.66 -20.31
N CYS A 180 5.75 18.66 -21.38
CA CYS A 180 6.72 17.59 -21.63
C CYS A 180 7.62 17.39 -20.40
N PRO A 181 7.70 16.18 -19.81
CA PRO A 181 8.49 15.93 -18.60
C PRO A 181 9.98 15.72 -18.87
N CYS A 182 10.41 15.69 -20.14
CA CYS A 182 11.80 15.44 -20.51
C CYS A 182 12.68 16.67 -20.17
N PRO A 183 13.72 16.52 -19.33
CA PRO A 183 14.69 17.59 -19.06
C PRO A 183 15.49 17.96 -20.31
N GLY A 184 16.00 19.19 -20.37
CA GLY A 184 16.88 19.69 -21.42
C GLY A 184 16.25 19.85 -22.82
N ALA A 185 15.02 19.36 -23.05
CA ALA A 185 14.40 19.43 -24.36
C ALA A 185 13.76 20.80 -24.62
N SER A 186 13.99 21.37 -25.81
CA SER A 186 13.25 22.53 -26.35
C SER A 186 11.79 22.22 -26.69
N CYS A 187 11.26 21.11 -26.15
CA CYS A 187 9.93 20.59 -26.41
C CYS A 187 8.89 21.47 -25.72
N LYS A 188 8.00 22.07 -26.53
CA LYS A 188 6.91 22.94 -26.05
C LYS A 188 5.56 22.20 -26.00
N TRP A 189 5.60 20.86 -26.00
CA TRP A 189 4.37 20.07 -25.96
C TRP A 189 3.64 20.28 -24.62
N GLN A 190 2.32 20.34 -24.72
CA GLN A 190 1.41 20.40 -23.59
C GLN A 190 0.15 19.57 -23.90
N GLY A 191 -0.40 18.88 -22.90
CA GLY A 191 -1.57 18.04 -23.09
C GLY A 191 -2.14 17.46 -21.80
N SER A 192 -3.12 16.56 -21.94
CA SER A 192 -3.65 15.77 -20.82
C SER A 192 -2.65 14.66 -20.41
N LEU A 193 -2.78 14.18 -19.17
CA LEU A 193 -1.93 13.12 -18.62
C LEU A 193 -1.88 11.87 -19.52
N GLU A 194 -3.04 11.44 -20.03
CA GLU A 194 -3.20 10.26 -20.90
C GLU A 194 -2.34 10.34 -22.18
N ASN A 195 -2.08 11.56 -22.67
CA ASN A 195 -1.33 11.79 -23.90
C ASN A 195 0.18 11.95 -23.67
N VAL A 196 0.65 12.03 -22.42
CA VAL A 196 2.08 12.26 -22.10
C VAL A 196 2.94 11.11 -22.59
N MET A 197 2.55 9.87 -22.31
CA MET A 197 3.34 8.69 -22.74
C MET A 197 3.39 8.55 -24.26
N GLN A 198 2.26 8.79 -24.93
CA GLN A 198 2.21 8.80 -26.39
C GLN A 198 3.14 9.87 -26.97
N HIS A 199 3.15 11.06 -26.39
CA HIS A 199 4.07 12.13 -26.77
C HIS A 199 5.54 11.70 -26.61
N LEU A 200 5.91 11.14 -25.46
CA LEU A 200 7.29 10.69 -25.19
C LEU A 200 7.77 9.64 -26.19
N TRP A 201 6.95 8.63 -26.50
CA TRP A 201 7.32 7.59 -27.48
C TRP A 201 7.50 8.12 -28.91
N LEU A 202 6.71 9.12 -29.31
CA LEU A 202 6.75 9.66 -30.67
C LEU A 202 7.83 10.71 -30.87
N ALA A 203 7.98 11.63 -29.90
CA ALA A 203 8.85 12.80 -29.98
C ALA A 203 10.24 12.58 -29.36
N HIS A 204 10.38 11.64 -28.41
CA HIS A 204 11.61 11.39 -27.64
C HIS A 204 12.10 9.94 -27.77
N LYS A 205 12.28 9.48 -29.02
CA LYS A 205 12.64 8.09 -29.36
C LYS A 205 13.97 7.61 -28.76
N SER A 206 14.84 8.52 -28.32
CA SER A 206 16.12 8.20 -27.66
C SER A 206 15.96 7.72 -26.22
N ILE A 207 14.81 7.96 -25.59
CA ILE A 207 14.58 7.55 -24.20
C ILE A 207 14.34 6.04 -24.17
N THR A 208 15.27 5.31 -23.57
CA THR A 208 15.16 3.86 -23.39
C THR A 208 14.13 3.54 -22.32
N THR A 209 13.30 2.53 -22.56
CA THR A 209 12.34 2.01 -21.56
C THR A 209 12.77 0.63 -21.09
N LEU A 210 13.00 0.46 -19.79
CA LEU A 210 13.26 -0.82 -19.14
C LEU A 210 12.03 -1.29 -18.35
N GLN A 211 11.81 -2.60 -18.32
CA GLN A 211 10.71 -3.23 -17.58
C GLN A 211 11.25 -3.86 -16.29
N GLY A 212 10.51 -3.74 -15.20
CA GLY A 212 10.84 -4.37 -13.93
C GLY A 212 10.95 -3.39 -12.77
N GLU A 213 10.83 -3.93 -11.56
CA GLU A 213 10.86 -3.18 -10.30
C GLU A 213 12.31 -2.87 -9.87
N ASP A 214 13.25 -3.76 -10.18
CA ASP A 214 14.69 -3.62 -9.91
C ASP A 214 15.45 -3.64 -11.25
N ILE A 215 16.05 -2.51 -11.61
CA ILE A 215 16.80 -2.33 -12.86
C ILE A 215 18.11 -1.58 -12.62
N VAL A 216 19.03 -1.72 -13.57
CA VAL A 216 20.29 -0.97 -13.57
C VAL A 216 20.26 0.05 -14.71
N PHE A 217 20.44 1.32 -14.35
CA PHE A 217 20.65 2.41 -15.30
C PHE A 217 22.13 2.69 -15.48
N LEU A 218 22.58 2.72 -16.74
CA LEU A 218 23.97 3.03 -17.08
C LEU A 218 24.04 4.42 -17.71
N ALA A 219 24.56 5.40 -16.97
CA ALA A 219 24.88 6.72 -17.49
C ALA A 219 26.28 6.69 -18.12
N THR A 220 26.36 6.86 -19.44
CA THR A 220 27.62 6.80 -20.19
C THR A 220 28.32 8.15 -20.26
N ASP A 221 29.65 8.14 -20.31
CA ASP A 221 30.47 9.34 -20.52
C ASP A 221 30.21 10.47 -19.50
N ILE A 222 30.11 10.13 -18.20
CA ILE A 222 29.80 11.10 -17.12
C ILE A 222 30.85 12.20 -16.97
N THR A 223 32.04 11.99 -17.53
CA THR A 223 33.18 12.92 -17.47
C THR A 223 33.10 14.03 -18.52
N LEU A 224 32.12 13.99 -19.45
CA LEU A 224 31.94 15.02 -20.46
C LEU A 224 31.82 16.41 -19.83
N PRO A 225 32.52 17.42 -20.35
CA PRO A 225 32.46 18.78 -19.81
C PRO A 225 31.11 19.44 -20.11
N GLY A 226 30.64 20.26 -19.16
CA GLY A 226 29.39 21.00 -19.28
C GLY A 226 28.19 20.31 -18.64
N ALA A 227 27.02 20.92 -18.82
CA ALA A 227 25.75 20.39 -18.32
C ALA A 227 25.24 19.31 -19.29
N VAL A 228 24.94 18.13 -18.75
CA VAL A 228 24.47 16.96 -19.50
C VAL A 228 23.38 16.28 -18.69
N ASP A 229 22.31 15.88 -19.37
CA ASP A 229 21.19 15.15 -18.79
C ASP A 229 21.15 13.73 -19.36
N TRP A 230 21.00 12.74 -18.49
CA TRP A 230 20.67 11.38 -18.87
C TRP A 230 19.26 11.05 -18.38
N VAL A 231 18.48 10.42 -19.27
CA VAL A 231 17.07 10.13 -19.02
C VAL A 231 16.76 8.69 -19.41
N MET A 232 16.00 8.01 -18.57
CA MET A 232 15.48 6.67 -18.82
C MET A 232 14.04 6.55 -18.32
N MET A 233 13.24 5.72 -19.00
CA MET A 233 11.95 5.27 -18.50
C MET A 233 12.08 3.89 -17.85
N GLN A 234 11.53 3.74 -16.66
CA GLN A 234 11.26 2.48 -15.99
C GLN A 234 9.75 2.21 -16.01
N SER A 235 9.36 0.99 -16.33
CA SER A 235 7.96 0.57 -16.39
C SER A 235 7.75 -0.60 -15.42
N CYS A 236 6.95 -0.37 -14.39
CA CYS A 236 6.60 -1.38 -13.38
C CYS A 236 5.28 -1.01 -12.70
N PHE A 237 4.62 -1.98 -12.07
CA PHE A 237 3.31 -1.81 -11.41
C PHE A 237 2.19 -1.18 -12.28
N GLY A 238 2.29 -1.26 -13.62
CA GLY A 238 1.35 -0.61 -14.53
C GLY A 238 1.57 0.91 -14.71
N HIS A 239 2.65 1.44 -14.16
CA HIS A 239 3.01 2.86 -14.23
C HIS A 239 4.37 3.05 -14.92
N HIS A 240 4.63 4.28 -15.34
CA HIS A 240 5.88 4.70 -15.96
C HIS A 240 6.58 5.74 -15.10
N PHE A 241 7.83 5.47 -14.76
CA PHE A 241 8.68 6.33 -13.94
C PHE A 241 9.85 6.81 -14.80
N MET A 242 10.10 8.10 -14.83
CA MET A 242 11.25 8.69 -15.52
C MET A 242 12.36 8.94 -14.51
N LEU A 243 13.50 8.28 -14.68
CA LEU A 243 14.73 8.66 -13.99
C LEU A 243 15.39 9.80 -14.76
N VAL A 244 15.80 10.83 -14.02
CA VAL A 244 16.62 11.92 -14.51
C VAL A 244 17.92 11.95 -13.70
N LEU A 245 19.05 11.90 -14.40
CA LEU A 245 20.36 12.24 -13.87
C LEU A 245 20.81 13.53 -14.56
N GLU A 246 20.83 14.62 -13.81
CA GLU A 246 21.25 15.94 -14.31
C GLU A 246 22.63 16.29 -13.75
N LYS A 247 23.54 16.74 -14.62
CA LYS A 247 24.85 17.27 -14.21
C LYS A 247 24.85 18.79 -14.31
N GLN A 248 24.98 19.47 -13.18
CA GLN A 248 25.18 20.92 -13.10
C GLN A 248 26.59 21.22 -12.60
N GLU A 249 27.39 21.92 -13.40
CA GLU A 249 28.81 22.24 -13.13
C GLU A 249 29.67 21.00 -12.78
N GLN A 250 29.72 20.62 -11.49
CA GLN A 250 30.49 19.51 -10.91
C GLN A 250 29.65 18.62 -9.97
N GLN A 251 28.32 18.82 -9.94
CA GLN A 251 27.39 18.05 -9.13
C GLN A 251 26.41 17.28 -10.01
N PHE A 252 26.04 16.11 -9.53
CA PHE A 252 25.05 15.23 -10.13
C PHE A 252 23.82 15.18 -9.25
N PHE A 253 22.65 15.26 -9.87
CA PHE A 253 21.34 15.19 -9.24
C PHE A 253 20.57 14.04 -9.87
N ALA A 254 20.27 13.00 -9.10
CA ALA A 254 19.50 11.85 -9.55
C ALA A 254 18.13 11.80 -8.86
N ILE A 255 17.07 11.85 -9.66
CA ILE A 255 15.69 11.92 -9.17
C ILE A 255 14.74 11.11 -10.07
N VAL A 256 13.73 10.49 -9.46
CA VAL A 256 12.68 9.74 -10.16
C VAL A 256 11.38 10.53 -10.13
N GLN A 257 10.72 10.66 -11.28
CA GLN A 257 9.38 11.23 -11.40
C GLN A 257 8.38 10.23 -11.99
N LEU A 258 7.17 10.18 -11.45
CA LEU A 258 6.06 9.37 -11.96
C LEU A 258 5.32 10.13 -13.08
N ILE A 259 5.09 9.47 -14.21
CA ILE A 259 4.13 9.90 -15.24
C ILE A 259 2.72 9.61 -14.71
N GLY A 260 2.22 10.50 -13.84
CA GLY A 260 1.00 10.29 -13.08
C GLY A 260 0.73 11.46 -12.13
N THR A 261 -0.33 11.36 -11.35
CA THR A 261 -0.73 12.38 -10.37
C THR A 261 0.11 12.31 -9.09
N ARG A 262 0.04 13.35 -8.26
CA ARG A 262 0.68 13.37 -6.93
C ARG A 262 0.18 12.24 -6.03
N GLN A 263 -1.13 12.01 -6.00
CA GLN A 263 -1.73 10.93 -5.20
C GLN A 263 -1.27 9.55 -5.66
N GLN A 264 -1.02 9.38 -6.95
CA GLN A 264 -0.43 8.13 -7.47
C GLN A 264 1.04 8.00 -7.06
N ALA A 265 1.80 9.10 -7.08
CA ALA A 265 3.21 9.09 -6.73
C ALA A 265 3.45 8.68 -5.26
N GLU A 266 2.59 9.13 -4.34
CA GLU A 266 2.61 8.77 -2.90
C GLU A 266 2.44 7.25 -2.64
N LYS A 267 1.97 6.49 -3.63
CA LYS A 267 1.82 5.02 -3.55
C LYS A 267 3.13 4.28 -3.77
N PHE A 268 4.21 4.97 -4.13
CA PHE A 268 5.49 4.37 -4.47
C PHE A 268 6.65 5.00 -3.70
N VAL A 269 7.70 4.20 -3.51
CA VAL A 269 9.01 4.62 -3.03
C VAL A 269 10.04 4.12 -4.02
N TYR A 270 11.03 4.96 -4.35
CA TYR A 270 12.17 4.56 -5.16
C TYR A 270 13.44 4.56 -4.31
N ARG A 271 14.35 3.61 -4.58
CA ARG A 271 15.70 3.56 -4.04
C ARG A 271 16.69 3.70 -5.19
N LEU A 272 17.59 4.68 -5.10
CA LEU A 272 18.76 4.79 -5.97
C LEU A 272 19.99 4.31 -5.21
N GLU A 273 20.78 3.45 -5.84
CA GLU A 273 22.00 2.92 -5.23
C GLU A 273 23.18 2.99 -6.20
N LEU A 274 24.28 3.60 -5.74
CA LEU A 274 25.60 3.51 -6.35
C LEU A 274 26.43 2.51 -5.56
N SER A 275 27.01 1.53 -6.25
CA SER A 275 27.80 0.46 -5.64
C SER A 275 29.13 0.30 -6.37
N GLY A 276 30.24 0.23 -5.62
CA GLY A 276 31.58 0.12 -6.19
C GLY A 276 32.61 -0.16 -5.10
N ASN A 277 33.64 -0.98 -5.37
CA ASN A 277 34.77 -1.33 -4.47
C ASN A 277 34.51 -1.16 -2.96
N LYS A 278 33.68 -2.05 -2.37
CA LYS A 278 33.31 -2.07 -0.94
C LYS A 278 32.64 -0.79 -0.41
N ARG A 279 32.15 0.08 -1.27
CA ARG A 279 31.40 1.29 -0.96
C ARG A 279 30.00 1.18 -1.54
N ARG A 280 29.05 1.83 -0.86
CA ARG A 280 27.67 1.94 -1.30
C ARG A 280 27.11 3.29 -0.87
N LEU A 281 26.43 3.97 -1.78
CA LEU A 281 25.67 5.19 -1.50
C LEU A 281 24.22 4.94 -1.91
N THR A 282 23.28 5.22 -1.02
CA THR A 282 21.85 4.91 -1.22
C THR A 282 20.99 6.11 -0.87
N TRP A 283 19.99 6.39 -1.70
CA TRP A 283 18.94 7.38 -1.46
C TRP A 283 17.57 6.74 -1.64
N GLU A 284 16.63 7.03 -0.76
CA GLU A 284 15.24 6.60 -0.88
C GLU A 284 14.30 7.79 -0.74
N SER A 285 13.31 7.88 -1.61
CA SER A 285 12.26 8.90 -1.52
C SER A 285 11.01 8.49 -2.29
N THR A 286 9.94 9.27 -2.16
CA THR A 286 8.74 9.16 -2.99
C THR A 286 9.01 9.81 -4.36
N PRO A 287 8.63 9.18 -5.49
CA PRO A 287 8.76 9.81 -6.80
C PRO A 287 8.02 11.16 -6.84
N LYS A 288 8.55 12.14 -7.57
CA LYS A 288 7.79 13.39 -7.83
C LYS A 288 6.74 13.13 -8.90
N SER A 289 5.57 13.73 -8.80
CA SER A 289 4.63 13.70 -9.94
C SER A 289 5.14 14.61 -11.06
N ILE A 290 4.92 14.26 -12.32
CA ILE A 290 5.15 15.20 -13.44
C ILE A 290 4.28 16.47 -13.36
N HIS A 291 3.26 16.48 -12.49
CA HIS A 291 2.49 17.69 -12.18
C HIS A 291 3.32 18.69 -11.37
N GLU A 292 4.09 18.19 -10.39
CA GLU A 292 4.98 18.98 -9.54
C GLU A 292 6.29 19.31 -10.26
N GLY A 293 6.74 18.39 -11.12
CA GLY A 293 8.04 18.44 -11.77
C GLY A 293 9.19 18.21 -10.78
N ILE A 294 10.42 18.35 -11.27
CA ILE A 294 11.64 18.03 -10.50
C ILE A 294 12.48 19.25 -10.11
N GLN A 295 12.20 20.42 -10.69
CA GLN A 295 13.12 21.56 -10.56
C GLN A 295 13.20 22.13 -9.16
N GLN A 296 12.06 22.22 -8.45
CA GLN A 296 12.06 22.63 -7.05
C GLN A 296 12.79 21.61 -6.17
N ALA A 297 12.68 20.31 -6.47
CA ALA A 297 13.36 19.26 -5.72
C ALA A 297 14.89 19.33 -5.91
N ILE A 298 15.37 19.55 -7.13
CA ILE A 298 16.79 19.76 -7.43
C ILE A 298 17.31 21.01 -6.71
N LEU A 299 16.59 22.14 -6.78
CA LEU A 299 16.98 23.38 -6.12
C LEU A 299 17.10 23.23 -4.59
N LEU A 300 16.24 22.43 -3.98
CA LEU A 300 16.25 22.14 -2.54
C LEU A 300 17.16 20.97 -2.15
N SER A 301 17.84 20.34 -3.11
CA SER A 301 18.61 19.10 -2.90
C SER A 301 17.79 17.95 -2.28
N ASP A 302 16.49 17.90 -2.59
CA ASP A 302 15.56 16.81 -2.22
C ASP A 302 15.64 15.67 -3.25
N CYS A 303 16.86 15.15 -3.46
CA CYS A 303 17.17 14.03 -4.35
C CYS A 303 18.57 13.45 -4.03
N LEU A 304 19.01 12.43 -4.76
CA LEU A 304 20.37 11.91 -4.61
C LEU A 304 21.35 12.91 -5.23
N VAL A 305 22.17 13.55 -4.40
CA VAL A 305 23.19 14.52 -4.82
C VAL A 305 24.59 13.99 -4.52
N PHE A 306 25.49 14.07 -5.50
CA PHE A 306 26.90 13.72 -5.34
C PHE A 306 27.80 14.54 -6.27
N ASP A 307 29.07 14.71 -5.90
CA ASP A 307 30.05 15.45 -6.70
C ASP A 307 30.76 14.56 -7.74
N GLY A 308 31.50 15.18 -8.65
CA GLY A 308 32.27 14.47 -9.67
C GLY A 308 33.33 13.51 -9.10
N ALA A 309 33.92 13.82 -7.94
CA ALA A 309 34.87 12.93 -7.28
C ALA A 309 34.18 11.64 -6.82
N THR A 310 33.00 11.75 -6.22
CA THR A 310 32.17 10.61 -5.81
C THR A 310 31.72 9.81 -7.03
N ALA A 311 31.28 10.48 -8.11
CA ALA A 311 30.89 9.82 -9.35
C ALA A 311 32.02 8.92 -9.90
N LEU A 312 33.26 9.42 -9.89
CA LEU A 312 34.44 8.66 -10.34
C LEU A 312 34.75 7.43 -9.47
N LEU A 313 34.47 7.47 -8.17
CA LEU A 313 34.65 6.32 -7.27
C LEU A 313 33.71 5.16 -7.58
N PHE A 314 32.55 5.46 -8.17
CA PHE A 314 31.50 4.49 -8.50
C PHE A 314 31.41 4.17 -10.01
N SER A 315 32.17 4.89 -10.85
CA SER A 315 32.17 4.69 -12.29
C SER A 315 33.23 3.69 -12.75
N GLU A 316 32.94 2.96 -13.83
CA GLU A 316 33.89 2.12 -14.55
C GLU A 316 33.98 2.58 -16.01
N ASN A 317 35.20 2.87 -16.49
CA ASN A 317 35.44 3.36 -17.85
C ASN A 317 34.59 4.59 -18.23
N GLY A 318 34.34 5.49 -17.27
CA GLY A 318 33.52 6.69 -17.49
C GLY A 318 32.01 6.45 -17.48
N ASN A 319 31.56 5.23 -17.22
CA ASN A 319 30.14 4.88 -17.09
C ASN A 319 29.75 4.72 -15.63
N LEU A 320 28.65 5.33 -15.22
CA LEU A 320 28.10 5.21 -13.87
C LEU A 320 26.87 4.29 -13.89
N ALA A 321 26.92 3.19 -13.15
CA ALA A 321 25.78 2.32 -12.93
C ALA A 321 25.00 2.76 -11.68
N ILE A 322 23.69 2.95 -11.83
CA ILE A 322 22.76 3.29 -10.77
C ILE A 322 21.71 2.19 -10.70
N ASN A 323 21.63 1.47 -9.58
CA ASN A 323 20.54 0.53 -9.34
C ASN A 323 19.30 1.33 -8.93
N ILE A 324 18.16 1.04 -9.56
CA ILE A 324 16.88 1.70 -9.32
C ILE A 324 15.89 0.64 -8.90
N ILE A 325 15.42 0.73 -7.66
CA ILE A 325 14.45 -0.20 -7.10
C ILE A 325 13.16 0.57 -6.79
N MET A 326 12.08 0.19 -7.47
CA MET A 326 10.74 0.72 -7.25
C MET A 326 9.96 -0.20 -6.32
N LYS A 327 9.34 0.37 -5.30
CA LYS A 327 8.52 -0.34 -4.31
C LYS A 327 7.14 0.32 -4.19
N LYS A 328 6.13 -0.48 -3.84
CA LYS A 328 4.84 0.05 -3.38
C LYS A 328 4.92 0.43 -1.91
N THR A 329 4.20 1.47 -1.53
CA THR A 329 3.96 1.81 -0.13
C THR A 329 2.83 0.94 0.41
N PHE A 330 3.15 0.15 1.44
CA PHE A 330 2.16 -0.68 2.12
C PHE A 330 1.66 0.01 3.40
N TYR A 331 0.48 -0.44 3.83
CA TYR A 331 -0.25 0.13 4.96
C TYR A 331 -0.81 -0.98 5.83
N ARG A 332 -1.20 -0.57 7.05
CA ARG A 332 -1.97 -1.36 8.00
C ARG A 332 -3.28 -0.65 8.31
N CYS A 333 -4.35 -1.39 8.53
CA CYS A 333 -5.60 -0.78 9.00
C CYS A 333 -5.41 -0.25 10.43
N SER A 334 -5.92 0.95 10.71
CA SER A 334 -5.88 1.55 12.04
C SER A 334 -6.59 0.73 13.13
N CYS A 335 -7.46 -0.22 12.76
CA CYS A 335 -8.04 -1.17 13.72
C CYS A 335 -6.96 -1.99 14.42
N PHE A 336 -5.76 -2.14 13.84
CA PHE A 336 -4.65 -2.80 14.49
C PHE A 336 -4.27 -2.16 15.82
N LEU A 337 -4.40 -0.84 15.96
CA LEU A 337 -4.10 -0.13 17.22
C LEU A 337 -5.30 -0.06 18.17
N LYS A 338 -6.49 -0.46 17.73
CA LYS A 338 -7.74 -0.24 18.46
C LYS A 338 -8.47 -1.52 18.83
N SER A 339 -8.38 -2.55 18.01
CA SER A 339 -9.20 -3.75 18.10
C SER A 339 -8.37 -4.97 18.47
N ASN A 340 -9.07 -5.96 19.04
CA ASN A 340 -8.51 -7.27 19.37
C ASN A 340 -7.27 -7.17 20.28
N ILE A 341 -7.32 -6.31 21.29
CA ILE A 341 -6.29 -6.19 22.33
C ILE A 341 -6.61 -7.25 23.38
N TYR A 342 -5.72 -8.22 23.58
CA TYR A 342 -5.93 -9.29 24.55
C TYR A 342 -5.35 -8.89 25.91
N LEU A 343 -6.16 -9.00 26.97
CA LEU A 343 -5.76 -8.76 28.35
C LEU A 343 -5.78 -10.09 29.10
N GLU A 344 -4.59 -10.65 29.33
CA GLU A 344 -4.39 -11.97 29.98
C GLU A 344 -4.98 -12.02 31.39
N GLN A 345 -4.83 -10.93 32.16
CA GLN A 345 -5.25 -10.79 33.56
C GLN A 345 -6.76 -10.99 33.76
N VAL A 346 -7.55 -10.75 32.71
CA VAL A 346 -9.00 -10.88 32.69
C VAL A 346 -9.49 -11.83 31.59
N ASN A 347 -8.54 -12.46 30.87
CA ASN A 347 -8.79 -13.35 29.74
C ASN A 347 -9.82 -12.80 28.75
N ALA A 348 -9.69 -11.53 28.35
CA ALA A 348 -10.67 -10.85 27.51
C ALA A 348 -10.02 -10.08 26.36
N HIS A 349 -10.71 -10.02 25.23
CA HIS A 349 -10.36 -9.12 24.12
C HIS A 349 -11.15 -7.82 24.23
N VAL A 350 -10.44 -6.70 24.09
CA VAL A 350 -11.00 -5.35 24.24
C VAL A 350 -10.80 -4.50 22.99
N HIS A 351 -11.64 -3.47 22.87
CA HIS A 351 -11.55 -2.41 21.88
C HIS A 351 -11.25 -1.08 22.59
N TYR A 352 -10.29 -0.33 22.07
CA TYR A 352 -9.81 0.92 22.66
C TYR A 352 -9.83 2.07 21.65
N ILE A 353 -10.61 3.09 21.96
CA ILE A 353 -10.66 4.36 21.22
C ILE A 353 -10.14 5.50 22.09
N SER A 354 -10.62 5.56 23.33
CA SER A 354 -10.14 6.50 24.35
C SER A 354 -10.26 5.90 25.74
N ASP A 355 -9.57 6.53 26.67
CA ASP A 355 -9.59 6.25 28.10
C ASP A 355 -11.01 6.30 28.69
N GLU A 356 -11.85 7.24 28.24
CA GLU A 356 -13.24 7.38 28.69
C GLU A 356 -14.10 6.22 28.18
N GLN A 357 -14.04 5.93 26.88
CA GLN A 357 -14.77 4.82 26.27
C GLN A 357 -14.42 3.49 26.95
N PHE A 358 -13.13 3.26 27.20
CA PHE A 358 -12.69 2.02 27.84
C PHE A 358 -13.25 1.88 29.26
N ARG A 359 -13.24 2.96 30.05
CA ARG A 359 -13.80 2.97 31.41
C ARG A 359 -15.30 2.71 31.44
N GLU A 360 -16.02 3.18 30.42
CA GLU A 360 -17.46 2.97 30.29
C GLU A 360 -17.79 1.53 29.88
N ASP A 361 -17.19 1.05 28.78
CA ASP A 361 -17.51 -0.24 28.17
C ASP A 361 -17.03 -1.44 28.99
N TYR A 362 -15.90 -1.28 29.69
CA TYR A 362 -15.22 -2.39 30.38
C TYR A 362 -15.20 -2.24 31.90
N ARG A 363 -16.05 -1.37 32.48
CA ARG A 363 -16.16 -1.18 33.94
C ARG A 363 -16.28 -2.49 34.71
N GLN A 364 -17.03 -3.45 34.14
CA GLN A 364 -17.28 -4.77 34.72
C GLN A 364 -16.05 -5.70 34.78
N LEU A 365 -14.97 -5.40 34.03
CA LEU A 365 -13.74 -6.18 34.06
C LEU A 365 -12.83 -5.79 35.23
N ALA A 366 -13.03 -4.60 35.81
CA ALA A 366 -12.28 -4.15 36.97
C ALA A 366 -12.67 -4.96 38.22
N SER A 367 -11.67 -5.32 39.02
CA SER A 367 -11.85 -6.06 40.26
C SER A 367 -10.88 -5.56 41.33
N SER A 368 -10.99 -6.06 42.56
CA SER A 368 -10.01 -5.75 43.60
C SER A 368 -8.58 -6.22 43.29
N LYS A 369 -8.42 -7.16 42.33
CA LYS A 369 -7.11 -7.66 41.89
C LYS A 369 -6.53 -6.90 40.70
N ASN A 370 -7.37 -6.33 39.84
CA ASN A 370 -6.97 -5.56 38.66
C ASN A 370 -7.84 -4.30 38.61
N THR A 371 -7.27 -3.16 38.99
CA THR A 371 -7.97 -1.88 38.94
C THR A 371 -8.19 -1.44 37.49
N MET A 372 -9.09 -0.48 37.28
CA MET A 372 -9.33 0.05 35.94
C MET A 372 -8.06 0.71 35.36
N GLU A 373 -7.28 1.36 36.21
CA GLU A 373 -6.00 1.98 35.87
C GLU A 373 -4.94 0.92 35.48
N ASP A 374 -4.91 -0.22 36.15
CA ASP A 374 -4.03 -1.34 35.78
C ASP A 374 -4.38 -1.87 34.39
N LEU A 375 -5.68 -2.07 34.11
CA LEU A 375 -6.16 -2.54 32.81
C LEU A 375 -5.85 -1.53 31.69
N LEU A 376 -6.06 -0.24 31.94
CA LEU A 376 -5.68 0.83 31.00
C LEU A 376 -4.17 0.85 30.72
N GLY A 377 -3.35 0.71 31.77
CA GLY A 377 -1.89 0.64 31.62
C GLY A 377 -1.45 -0.52 30.73
N LEU A 378 -2.10 -1.68 30.83
CA LEU A 378 -1.85 -2.85 29.96
C LEU A 378 -2.27 -2.57 28.50
N VAL A 379 -3.43 -1.93 28.30
CA VAL A 379 -3.90 -1.54 26.97
C VAL A 379 -2.93 -0.54 26.32
N HIS A 380 -2.53 0.52 27.03
CA HIS A 380 -1.57 1.49 26.51
C HIS A 380 -0.24 0.84 26.15
N LYS A 381 0.28 -0.03 27.02
CA LYS A 381 1.53 -0.77 26.76
C LYS A 381 1.44 -1.62 25.50
N GLU A 382 0.31 -2.31 25.28
CA GLU A 382 0.11 -3.10 24.06
C GLU A 382 -0.04 -2.22 22.81
N ILE A 383 -0.71 -1.06 22.91
CA ILE A 383 -0.83 -0.11 21.81
C ILE A 383 0.55 0.46 21.44
N ASP A 384 1.35 0.85 22.42
CA ASP A 384 2.70 1.38 22.18
C ASP A 384 3.60 0.30 21.58
N ARG A 385 3.53 -0.95 22.07
CA ARG A 385 4.23 -2.09 21.45
C ARG A 385 3.81 -2.29 19.99
N ARG A 386 2.52 -2.13 19.67
CA ARG A 386 2.01 -2.23 18.29
C ARG A 386 2.46 -1.07 17.40
N ARG A 387 2.62 0.15 17.95
CA ARG A 387 3.13 1.32 17.23
C ARG A 387 4.61 1.19 16.87
N THR A 388 5.43 0.64 17.77
CA THR A 388 6.87 0.50 17.53
C THR A 388 7.25 -0.78 16.77
N LEU A 389 6.27 -1.64 16.45
CA LEU A 389 6.53 -2.97 15.92
C LEU A 389 7.38 -2.98 14.65
N ASP A 390 7.06 -2.13 13.68
CA ASP A 390 7.77 -2.07 12.39
C ASP A 390 9.19 -1.48 12.58
N ALA A 391 9.31 -0.38 13.33
CA ALA A 391 10.60 0.23 13.66
C ALA A 391 11.54 -0.72 14.43
N ASP A 392 10.99 -1.51 15.35
CA ASP A 392 11.77 -2.50 16.11
C ASP A 392 12.16 -3.69 15.22
N ALA A 393 11.30 -4.11 14.29
CA ALA A 393 11.64 -5.12 13.29
C ALA A 393 12.78 -4.63 12.36
N GLN A 394 12.76 -3.37 11.96
CA GLN A 394 13.81 -2.79 11.12
C GLN A 394 15.16 -2.76 11.84
N LYS A 395 15.19 -2.35 13.12
CA LYS A 395 16.42 -2.42 13.94
C LYS A 395 16.97 -3.84 14.02
N ARG A 396 16.10 -4.85 14.17
CA ARG A 396 16.52 -6.26 14.16
C ARG A 396 17.11 -6.65 12.80
N LYS A 397 16.42 -6.34 11.70
CA LYS A 397 16.90 -6.60 10.33
C LYS A 397 18.28 -6.01 10.08
N GLU A 398 18.48 -4.74 10.45
CA GLU A 398 19.76 -4.05 10.28
C GLU A 398 20.88 -4.71 11.09
N GLN A 399 20.60 -5.09 12.33
CA GLN A 399 21.56 -5.78 13.18
C GLN A 399 21.91 -7.16 12.62
N ILE A 400 20.90 -7.96 12.28
CA ILE A 400 21.07 -9.31 11.70
C ILE A 400 21.92 -9.20 10.43
N ARG A 401 21.56 -8.29 9.51
CA ARG A 401 22.29 -8.07 8.25
C ARG A 401 23.76 -7.72 8.46
N ARG A 402 24.10 -7.03 9.55
CA ARG A 402 25.47 -6.60 9.84
C ARG A 402 26.30 -7.67 10.56
N GLU A 403 25.68 -8.41 11.48
CA GLU A 403 26.40 -9.22 12.48
C GLU A 403 26.24 -10.73 12.27
N TYR A 404 25.11 -11.18 11.72
CA TYR A 404 24.86 -12.59 11.50
C TYR A 404 25.66 -13.11 10.30
N GLN A 405 26.26 -14.29 10.46
CA GLN A 405 26.98 -14.99 9.40
C GLN A 405 26.19 -16.25 9.02
N PRO A 406 25.55 -16.26 7.83
CA PRO A 406 24.79 -17.41 7.37
C PRO A 406 25.64 -18.68 7.27
N LEU A 407 25.06 -19.82 7.62
CA LEU A 407 25.66 -21.14 7.43
C LEU A 407 25.57 -21.57 5.95
N HIS A 408 24.42 -21.28 5.32
CA HIS A 408 24.13 -21.57 3.91
C HIS A 408 23.75 -20.29 3.15
N PRO A 409 24.73 -19.43 2.76
CA PRO A 409 24.48 -18.15 2.09
C PRO A 409 23.67 -18.27 0.79
N GLU A 410 23.75 -19.41 0.10
CA GLU A 410 23.05 -19.69 -1.15
C GLU A 410 21.53 -19.80 -1.01
N LEU A 411 21.00 -20.01 0.20
CA LEU A 411 19.56 -20.17 0.46
C LEU A 411 18.79 -18.86 0.33
N TYR A 412 19.47 -17.72 0.48
CA TYR A 412 18.85 -16.39 0.55
C TYR A 412 18.35 -15.87 -0.80
N THR A 413 18.72 -16.55 -1.89
CA THR A 413 18.25 -16.27 -3.25
C THR A 413 17.59 -17.52 -3.80
N LEU A 414 16.40 -17.39 -4.40
CA LEU A 414 15.69 -18.56 -4.93
C LEU A 414 16.49 -19.20 -6.07
N GLN A 415 16.67 -20.52 -6.00
CA GLN A 415 17.30 -21.29 -7.06
C GLN A 415 16.38 -22.43 -7.50
N SER A 416 16.31 -22.67 -8.81
CA SER A 416 15.46 -23.73 -9.39
C SER A 416 15.75 -25.13 -8.81
N ARG A 417 16.97 -25.38 -8.31
CA ARG A 417 17.36 -26.64 -7.66
C ARG A 417 16.72 -26.87 -6.28
N PHE A 418 16.18 -25.83 -5.66
CA PHE A 418 15.50 -25.94 -4.36
C PHE A 418 14.07 -26.46 -4.50
N LEU A 419 13.47 -26.28 -5.67
CA LEU A 419 12.10 -26.67 -5.97
C LEU A 419 12.05 -28.11 -6.49
N SER A 420 10.99 -28.83 -6.14
CA SER A 420 10.73 -30.15 -6.71
C SER A 420 10.46 -30.05 -8.22
N GLU A 421 10.84 -31.06 -9.01
CA GLU A 421 10.54 -31.08 -10.45
C GLU A 421 9.03 -31.02 -10.71
N ASN A 422 8.25 -31.78 -9.94
CA ASN A 422 6.79 -31.76 -10.02
C ASN A 422 6.22 -30.36 -9.78
N PHE A 423 6.76 -29.58 -8.82
CA PHE A 423 6.29 -28.21 -8.58
C PHE A 423 6.55 -27.29 -9.77
N LYS A 424 7.73 -27.41 -10.39
CA LYS A 424 8.10 -26.64 -11.57
C LYS A 424 7.25 -27.04 -12.79
N GLU A 425 6.97 -28.32 -12.96
CA GLU A 425 6.06 -28.83 -13.99
C GLU A 425 4.63 -28.32 -13.77
N ILE A 426 4.12 -28.38 -12.54
CA ILE A 426 2.82 -27.81 -12.16
C ILE A 426 2.71 -26.35 -12.55
N CYS A 427 3.73 -25.55 -12.25
CA CYS A 427 3.71 -24.12 -12.55
C CYS A 427 3.89 -23.80 -14.05
N SER A 428 4.52 -24.71 -14.83
CA SER A 428 4.73 -24.51 -16.28
C SER A 428 3.58 -25.05 -17.15
N GLN A 429 2.88 -26.10 -16.72
CA GLN A 429 1.87 -26.82 -17.50
C GLN A 429 0.42 -26.44 -17.15
N LEU A 430 0.17 -25.21 -16.68
CA LEU A 430 -1.13 -24.72 -16.15
C LEU A 430 -2.35 -24.78 -17.11
N LYS A 431 -2.24 -25.46 -18.26
CA LYS A 431 -3.31 -25.65 -19.28
C LYS A 431 -3.77 -27.12 -19.45
N SER A 432 -3.14 -28.10 -18.81
CA SER A 432 -3.54 -29.52 -18.86
C SER A 432 -3.81 -30.08 -17.46
N SER A 433 -4.79 -30.98 -17.34
CA SER A 433 -5.09 -31.68 -16.08
C SER A 433 -3.82 -32.30 -15.52
N ASN A 434 -3.35 -31.81 -14.38
CA ASN A 434 -2.08 -32.22 -13.79
C ASN A 434 -2.37 -33.11 -12.57
N ASP A 435 -2.17 -34.42 -12.74
CA ASP A 435 -2.41 -35.43 -11.70
C ASP A 435 -1.49 -35.25 -10.46
N SER A 436 -0.47 -34.40 -10.56
CA SER A 436 0.51 -34.14 -9.48
C SER A 436 -0.02 -33.24 -8.36
N ILE A 437 -1.13 -32.51 -8.56
CA ILE A 437 -1.78 -31.72 -7.49
C ILE A 437 -2.91 -32.55 -6.88
N LYS A 438 -2.76 -32.95 -5.62
CA LYS A 438 -3.80 -33.67 -4.91
C LYS A 438 -4.84 -32.68 -4.37
N LYS A 439 -6.05 -32.69 -4.93
CA LYS A 439 -7.19 -31.93 -4.42
C LYS A 439 -7.81 -32.68 -3.23
N LEU A 440 -7.70 -32.11 -2.04
CA LEU A 440 -8.16 -32.72 -0.79
C LEU A 440 -9.63 -32.38 -0.47
N GLY A 441 -10.23 -31.46 -1.22
CA GLY A 441 -11.61 -30.98 -1.01
C GLY A 441 -11.66 -29.54 -0.52
N ASN A 442 -12.80 -28.86 -0.69
CA ASN A 442 -13.05 -27.48 -0.22
C ASN A 442 -12.00 -26.42 -0.62
N GLY A 443 -11.23 -26.62 -1.70
CA GLY A 443 -10.17 -25.69 -2.09
C GLY A 443 -8.86 -25.87 -1.32
N LEU A 444 -8.65 -27.05 -0.73
CA LEU A 444 -7.37 -27.54 -0.21
C LEU A 444 -6.62 -28.31 -1.31
N TYR A 445 -5.35 -27.97 -1.49
CA TYR A 445 -4.46 -28.60 -2.47
C TYR A 445 -3.15 -29.00 -1.80
N SER A 446 -2.68 -30.21 -2.11
CA SER A 446 -1.41 -30.73 -1.60
C SER A 446 -0.48 -31.07 -2.76
N MET A 447 0.78 -30.67 -2.66
CA MET A 447 1.80 -30.90 -3.69
C MET A 447 3.22 -30.89 -3.11
N PRO A 448 4.18 -31.61 -3.69
CA PRO A 448 5.59 -31.48 -3.31
C PRO A 448 6.11 -30.10 -3.74
N VAL A 449 6.68 -29.30 -2.83
CA VAL A 449 7.13 -27.94 -3.15
C VAL A 449 8.66 -27.89 -3.27
N PHE A 450 9.36 -28.34 -2.24
CA PHE A 450 10.82 -28.26 -2.17
C PHE A 450 11.48 -29.62 -2.28
N THR A 451 12.79 -29.63 -2.53
CA THR A 451 13.61 -30.84 -2.43
C THR A 451 13.94 -31.13 -0.96
N LYS A 452 14.19 -32.40 -0.63
CA LYS A 452 14.64 -32.82 0.71
C LYS A 452 15.91 -32.09 1.13
N GLU A 453 16.83 -31.91 0.19
CA GLU A 453 18.11 -31.24 0.44
C GLU A 453 17.92 -29.77 0.82
N PHE A 454 17.02 -29.05 0.13
CA PHE A 454 16.69 -27.68 0.52
C PHE A 454 16.07 -27.64 1.93
N CYS A 455 15.10 -28.51 2.23
CA CYS A 455 14.48 -28.54 3.55
C CYS A 455 15.50 -28.79 4.66
N ARG A 456 16.44 -29.72 4.44
CA ARG A 456 17.55 -30.01 5.37
C ARG A 456 18.44 -28.79 5.60
N GLN A 457 18.93 -28.17 4.52
CA GLN A 457 19.79 -26.98 4.60
C GLN A 457 19.07 -25.80 5.27
N LEU A 458 17.78 -25.60 4.98
CA LEU A 458 16.99 -24.56 5.62
C LEU A 458 16.84 -24.81 7.12
N ILE A 459 16.58 -26.05 7.55
CA ILE A 459 16.53 -26.38 8.99
C ILE A 459 17.87 -26.14 9.67
N GLU A 460 18.99 -26.46 9.03
CA GLU A 460 20.33 -26.20 9.55
C GLU A 460 20.60 -24.70 9.72
N GLU A 461 20.25 -23.90 8.71
CA GLU A 461 20.35 -22.44 8.77
C GLU A 461 19.49 -21.85 9.90
N LEU A 462 18.26 -22.33 10.05
CA LEU A 462 17.35 -21.89 11.11
C LEU A 462 17.89 -22.23 12.49
N ARG A 463 18.39 -23.45 12.70
CA ARG A 463 19.00 -23.87 13.97
C ARG A 463 20.26 -23.05 14.28
N HIS A 464 21.07 -22.76 13.27
CA HIS A 464 22.25 -21.90 13.41
C HIS A 464 21.86 -20.47 13.81
N PHE A 465 20.83 -19.90 13.19
CA PHE A 465 20.29 -18.59 13.56
C PHE A 465 19.70 -18.60 14.98
N GLU A 466 18.92 -19.62 15.33
CA GLU A 466 18.32 -19.77 16.65
C GLU A 466 19.37 -19.87 17.77
N ALA A 467 20.48 -20.58 17.51
CA ALA A 467 21.60 -20.71 18.44
C ALA A 467 22.44 -19.44 18.59
N SER A 468 22.31 -18.48 17.67
CA SER A 468 23.06 -17.21 17.71
C SER A 468 22.50 -16.23 18.75
N SER A 469 23.31 -15.21 19.10
CA SER A 469 22.89 -14.10 19.97
C SER A 469 22.03 -13.04 19.26
N MET A 470 21.69 -13.25 17.98
CA MET A 470 20.92 -12.29 17.20
C MET A 470 19.52 -12.07 17.79
N PRO A 471 18.97 -10.84 17.68
CA PRO A 471 17.61 -10.57 18.13
C PRO A 471 16.60 -11.30 17.25
N LYS A 472 15.48 -11.75 17.84
CA LYS A 472 14.47 -12.58 17.17
C LYS A 472 13.08 -12.04 17.44
N GLY A 473 12.32 -11.72 16.38
CA GLY A 473 10.89 -11.45 16.49
C GLY A 473 10.07 -12.72 16.68
N ARG A 474 8.87 -12.61 17.27
CA ARG A 474 7.93 -13.73 17.33
C ARG A 474 7.30 -13.98 15.95
N PRO A 475 7.17 -15.23 15.49
CA PRO A 475 6.64 -15.54 14.16
C PRO A 475 5.19 -15.06 13.97
N ASN A 476 4.34 -15.30 14.97
CA ASN A 476 2.97 -14.82 15.02
C ASN A 476 2.48 -14.66 16.48
N THR A 477 1.19 -14.35 16.66
CA THR A 477 0.59 -14.11 17.98
C THR A 477 0.28 -15.38 18.78
N MET A 478 0.27 -16.55 18.14
CA MET A 478 -0.11 -17.84 18.72
C MET A 478 1.08 -18.78 18.95
N ASN A 479 2.21 -18.54 18.29
CA ASN A 479 3.43 -19.32 18.43
C ASN A 479 4.53 -18.53 19.13
N ASN A 480 5.19 -19.17 20.08
CA ASN A 480 6.30 -18.61 20.84
C ASN A 480 7.65 -18.89 20.18
N TYR A 481 7.75 -19.96 19.37
CA TYR A 481 9.00 -20.44 18.79
C TYR A 481 8.94 -20.49 17.26
N GLY A 482 10.06 -20.12 16.64
CA GLY A 482 10.18 -20.01 15.19
C GLY A 482 10.95 -18.77 14.75
N VAL A 483 11.03 -18.58 13.43
CA VAL A 483 11.85 -17.53 12.80
C VAL A 483 11.03 -16.77 11.77
N LEU A 484 11.07 -15.44 11.84
CA LEU A 484 10.57 -14.55 10.80
C LEU A 484 11.59 -14.50 9.65
N LEU A 485 11.19 -15.00 8.48
CA LEU A 485 12.11 -15.13 7.35
C LEU A 485 12.50 -13.78 6.73
N ASP A 486 11.63 -12.78 6.82
CA ASP A 486 11.94 -11.41 6.38
C ASP A 486 12.99 -10.75 7.28
N GLU A 487 13.01 -11.04 8.58
CA GLU A 487 14.06 -10.59 9.50
C GLU A 487 15.41 -11.27 9.23
N LEU A 488 15.36 -12.56 8.87
CA LEU A 488 16.57 -13.32 8.56
C LEU A 488 17.20 -12.88 7.23
N GLY A 489 16.40 -12.44 6.25
CA GLY A 489 16.88 -11.93 4.96
C GLY A 489 16.34 -12.66 3.73
N PHE A 490 15.31 -13.49 3.87
CA PHE A 490 14.71 -14.29 2.79
C PHE A 490 13.64 -13.53 1.97
N THR A 491 13.49 -12.22 2.14
CA THR A 491 12.46 -11.43 1.42
C THR A 491 12.53 -11.66 -0.09
N ASN A 492 13.71 -11.51 -0.70
CA ASN A 492 13.90 -11.71 -2.15
C ASN A 492 13.57 -13.13 -2.59
N PHE A 493 13.99 -14.15 -1.82
CA PHE A 493 13.65 -15.55 -2.10
C PHE A 493 12.12 -15.74 -2.17
N ILE A 494 11.38 -15.18 -1.21
CA ILE A 494 9.93 -15.35 -1.14
C ILE A 494 9.23 -14.51 -2.21
N ASP A 495 9.72 -13.32 -2.53
CA ASP A 495 9.24 -12.51 -3.65
C ASP A 495 9.39 -13.25 -4.98
N ASP A 496 10.54 -13.86 -5.23
CA ASP A 496 10.77 -14.68 -6.42
C ASP A 496 9.85 -15.90 -6.47
N LEU A 497 9.70 -16.61 -5.34
CA LEU A 497 8.81 -17.76 -5.25
C LEU A 497 7.35 -17.36 -5.52
N ARG A 498 6.92 -16.24 -4.95
CA ARG A 498 5.59 -15.66 -5.15
C ARG A 498 5.37 -15.31 -6.60
N ASN A 499 6.27 -14.51 -7.18
CA ASN A 499 6.09 -13.92 -8.50
C ASN A 499 6.21 -14.97 -9.62
N GLN A 500 7.19 -15.86 -9.53
CA GLN A 500 7.51 -16.81 -10.60
C GLN A 500 6.63 -18.07 -10.56
N TYR A 501 6.19 -18.51 -9.38
CA TYR A 501 5.51 -19.80 -9.22
C TYR A 501 4.12 -19.69 -8.59
N LEU A 502 4.00 -19.06 -7.42
CA LEU A 502 2.75 -19.10 -6.65
C LEU A 502 1.64 -18.22 -7.27
N ASN A 503 1.96 -17.06 -7.82
CA ASN A 503 0.99 -16.19 -8.48
C ASN A 503 0.29 -16.89 -9.66
N PRO A 504 1.03 -17.45 -10.65
CA PRO A 504 0.43 -18.23 -11.73
C PRO A 504 -0.38 -19.43 -11.23
N LEU A 505 0.16 -20.17 -10.25
CA LEU A 505 -0.52 -21.35 -9.69
C LEU A 505 -1.84 -21.00 -9.02
N VAL A 506 -1.85 -20.00 -8.13
CA VAL A 506 -3.05 -19.55 -7.41
C VAL A 506 -4.10 -19.04 -8.39
N ARG A 507 -3.68 -18.32 -9.44
CA ARG A 507 -4.57 -17.82 -10.49
C ARG A 507 -5.32 -18.95 -11.19
N THR A 508 -4.61 -20.03 -11.52
CA THR A 508 -5.23 -21.22 -12.12
C THR A 508 -6.14 -21.97 -11.16
N LEU A 509 -5.74 -22.10 -9.88
CA LEU A 509 -6.50 -22.90 -8.91
C LEU A 509 -7.75 -22.20 -8.37
N PHE A 510 -7.69 -20.88 -8.16
CA PHE A 510 -8.74 -20.10 -7.50
C PHE A 510 -9.42 -19.07 -8.39
N GLY A 511 -8.87 -18.78 -9.58
CA GLY A 511 -9.41 -17.83 -10.55
C GLY A 511 -8.96 -16.38 -10.34
N ASP A 512 -8.95 -15.62 -11.43
CA ASP A 512 -8.57 -14.19 -11.43
C ASP A 512 -9.44 -13.34 -10.50
N GLU A 513 -10.75 -13.61 -10.48
CA GLU A 513 -11.69 -12.89 -9.61
C GLU A 513 -11.30 -13.01 -8.13
N TYR A 514 -10.76 -14.16 -7.70
CA TYR A 514 -10.36 -14.35 -6.32
C TYR A 514 -9.10 -13.57 -5.95
N MET A 515 -8.14 -13.46 -6.87
CA MET A 515 -6.88 -12.76 -6.64
C MET A 515 -6.99 -11.24 -6.80
N GLY A 516 -7.94 -10.77 -7.62
CA GLY A 516 -8.02 -9.36 -8.01
C GLY A 516 -6.89 -8.94 -8.95
N ASP A 517 -6.96 -7.71 -9.43
CA ASP A 517 -6.13 -7.23 -10.55
C ASP A 517 -4.63 -7.22 -10.24
N THR A 518 -4.26 -7.00 -8.97
CA THR A 518 -2.87 -6.96 -8.53
C THR A 518 -2.23 -8.34 -8.37
N GLY A 519 -3.03 -9.42 -8.38
CA GLY A 519 -2.56 -10.72 -7.93
C GLY A 519 -2.16 -10.72 -6.44
N LEU A 520 -1.30 -11.64 -6.04
CA LEU A 520 -0.65 -11.66 -4.74
C LEU A 520 0.62 -10.80 -4.82
N ASP A 521 0.61 -9.64 -4.16
CA ASP A 521 1.65 -8.62 -4.28
C ASP A 521 2.33 -8.28 -2.95
N SER A 522 1.98 -9.02 -1.89
CA SER A 522 2.65 -8.94 -0.59
C SER A 522 2.64 -10.29 0.11
N HIS A 523 3.57 -10.49 1.03
CA HIS A 523 3.64 -11.72 1.81
C HIS A 523 4.08 -11.48 3.25
N LYS A 524 3.83 -12.48 4.10
CA LYS A 524 4.52 -12.66 5.39
C LYS A 524 4.93 -14.12 5.50
N ALA A 525 6.24 -14.38 5.58
CA ALA A 525 6.79 -15.72 5.63
C ALA A 525 7.50 -15.96 6.97
N PHE A 526 7.23 -17.10 7.58
CA PHE A 526 7.83 -17.49 8.85
C PHE A 526 7.87 -19.00 8.99
N VAL A 527 8.82 -19.48 9.78
CA VAL A 527 8.88 -20.88 10.18
C VAL A 527 8.42 -21.00 11.61
N VAL A 528 7.54 -21.97 11.88
CA VAL A 528 7.15 -22.37 13.23
C VAL A 528 7.84 -23.69 13.57
N SER A 529 8.35 -23.79 14.80
CA SER A 529 8.96 -25.01 15.33
C SER A 529 8.11 -25.58 16.47
N TYR A 530 7.70 -26.84 16.35
CA TYR A 530 7.05 -27.59 17.42
C TYR A 530 8.03 -28.60 18.01
N LYS A 531 8.18 -28.60 19.34
CA LYS A 531 9.11 -29.47 20.08
C LYS A 531 8.52 -29.88 21.42
N ILE A 532 8.86 -31.08 21.90
CA ILE A 532 8.46 -31.52 23.24
C ILE A 532 9.05 -30.58 24.30
N GLY A 533 8.18 -29.96 25.09
CA GLY A 533 8.56 -28.94 26.09
C GLY A 533 8.52 -27.49 25.59
N GLN A 534 8.14 -27.27 24.33
CA GLN A 534 7.83 -25.97 23.73
C GLN A 534 6.35 -25.95 23.28
N ASP A 535 6.03 -25.25 22.19
CA ASP A 535 4.74 -25.38 21.52
C ASP A 535 4.65 -26.79 20.89
N VAL A 536 3.52 -27.48 21.08
CA VAL A 536 3.29 -28.83 20.51
C VAL A 536 2.14 -28.88 19.52
N ASP A 537 1.23 -27.91 19.60
CA ASP A 537 0.01 -27.80 18.78
C ASP A 537 -0.29 -26.33 18.45
N LEU A 538 -1.35 -26.12 17.67
CA LEU A 538 -1.84 -24.78 17.37
C LEU A 538 -3.36 -24.79 17.34
N GLY A 539 -3.96 -23.89 18.13
CA GLY A 539 -5.40 -23.76 18.28
C GLY A 539 -6.13 -23.42 16.97
N TYR A 540 -7.45 -23.61 16.97
CA TYR A 540 -8.29 -23.42 15.80
C TYR A 540 -8.43 -21.94 15.42
N HIS A 541 -7.98 -21.55 14.22
CA HIS A 541 -7.89 -20.16 13.77
C HIS A 541 -7.98 -20.06 12.24
N TYR A 542 -7.96 -18.83 11.70
CA TYR A 542 -7.79 -18.56 10.28
C TYR A 542 -6.62 -17.60 10.08
N ASP A 543 -6.08 -17.55 8.87
CA ASP A 543 -4.89 -16.77 8.56
C ASP A 543 -5.21 -15.34 8.15
N ASN A 544 -4.30 -14.43 8.47
CA ASN A 544 -4.29 -13.08 7.92
C ASN A 544 -3.68 -13.08 6.51
N ALA A 545 -4.30 -13.82 5.59
CA ALA A 545 -3.90 -14.02 4.21
C ALA A 545 -5.11 -14.20 3.29
N GLU A 546 -4.94 -13.98 1.99
CA GLU A 546 -5.89 -14.44 0.99
C GLU A 546 -5.62 -15.92 0.68
N VAL A 547 -4.35 -16.29 0.56
CA VAL A 547 -3.90 -17.67 0.38
C VAL A 547 -2.73 -17.96 1.31
N THR A 548 -2.72 -19.14 1.90
CA THR A 548 -1.62 -19.64 2.71
C THR A 548 -1.01 -20.85 2.04
N LEU A 549 0.32 -20.89 2.00
CA LEU A 549 1.10 -22.09 1.73
C LEU A 549 1.77 -22.53 3.04
N ASN A 550 1.48 -23.74 3.50
CA ASN A 550 2.13 -24.36 4.65
C ASN A 550 2.94 -25.57 4.20
N VAL A 551 4.26 -25.54 4.34
CA VAL A 551 5.17 -26.60 3.89
C VAL A 551 5.84 -27.28 5.07
N SER A 552 5.76 -28.61 5.14
CA SER A 552 6.47 -29.40 6.13
C SER A 552 7.96 -29.50 5.75
N LEU A 553 8.85 -29.05 6.63
CA LEU A 553 10.29 -29.07 6.38
C LEU A 553 11.00 -30.27 7.01
N GLY A 554 10.57 -30.71 8.20
CA GLY A 554 11.26 -31.74 9.00
C GLY A 554 10.87 -33.17 8.64
N GLU A 555 11.74 -34.14 8.87
CA GLU A 555 11.51 -35.56 8.57
C GLU A 555 11.30 -36.45 9.82
N ASP A 556 11.65 -35.97 11.02
CA ASP A 556 11.67 -36.76 12.26
C ASP A 556 10.64 -36.28 13.29
N PHE A 557 9.35 -36.55 13.06
CA PHE A 557 8.29 -36.34 14.05
C PHE A 557 7.09 -37.28 13.85
N GLU A 558 6.28 -37.45 14.91
CA GLU A 558 5.00 -38.16 14.85
C GLU A 558 3.87 -37.27 15.37
N GLY A 559 2.66 -37.47 14.85
CA GLY A 559 1.51 -36.59 15.10
C GLY A 559 1.65 -35.25 14.38
N GLY A 560 0.97 -34.21 14.86
CA GLY A 560 1.06 -32.89 14.24
C GLY A 560 0.22 -32.70 12.97
N ASP A 561 -0.75 -33.57 12.73
CA ASP A 561 -1.63 -33.49 11.56
C ASP A 561 -2.39 -32.17 11.54
N LEU A 562 -2.60 -31.64 10.34
CA LEU A 562 -3.39 -30.44 10.13
C LEU A 562 -4.85 -30.82 9.99
N TYR A 563 -5.74 -30.06 10.63
CA TYR A 563 -7.18 -30.25 10.49
C TYR A 563 -7.83 -28.96 10.00
N PHE A 564 -8.69 -29.08 8.99
CA PHE A 564 -9.36 -27.96 8.33
C PHE A 564 -10.88 -28.12 8.44
N GLY A 565 -11.58 -27.07 8.87
CA GLY A 565 -13.04 -27.04 8.90
C GLY A 565 -13.63 -26.09 7.87
N THR A 566 -14.64 -25.32 8.27
CA THR A 566 -15.37 -24.42 7.39
C THR A 566 -14.65 -23.08 7.18
N MET A 567 -15.13 -22.29 6.22
CA MET A 567 -14.67 -20.91 6.03
C MET A 567 -15.12 -20.01 7.18
N ALA A 568 -14.29 -19.07 7.63
CA ALA A 568 -14.60 -18.15 8.73
C ALA A 568 -15.90 -17.32 8.56
N LYS A 569 -16.35 -17.10 7.31
CA LYS A 569 -17.62 -16.41 6.99
C LYS A 569 -18.82 -17.35 6.88
N ALA A 570 -18.62 -18.66 6.79
CA ALA A 570 -19.70 -19.63 6.82
C ALA A 570 -20.20 -19.79 8.27
N ASN A 571 -21.48 -20.14 8.43
CA ASN A 571 -22.15 -20.22 9.73
C ASN A 571 -21.27 -20.89 10.79
N ARG A 572 -20.90 -20.13 11.84
CA ARG A 572 -19.95 -20.52 12.91
C ARG A 572 -20.40 -21.72 13.75
N THR A 573 -21.53 -22.34 13.42
CA THR A 573 -22.17 -23.43 14.15
C THR A 573 -21.95 -24.80 13.51
N ALA A 574 -21.35 -24.88 12.32
CA ALA A 574 -21.01 -26.15 11.68
C ALA A 574 -19.58 -26.60 12.06
N PHE A 575 -19.40 -27.05 13.31
CA PHE A 575 -18.16 -27.66 13.82
C PHE A 575 -18.01 -29.15 13.44
N SER A 576 -18.87 -29.66 12.57
CA SER A 576 -18.86 -31.04 12.10
C SER A 576 -18.34 -31.07 10.66
N ASN A 577 -17.37 -31.96 10.40
CA ASN A 577 -16.69 -32.25 9.11
C ASN A 577 -15.30 -31.60 8.94
N PHE A 578 -14.33 -32.05 9.75
CA PHE A 578 -12.93 -31.71 9.54
C PHE A 578 -12.31 -32.57 8.42
N ILE A 579 -11.47 -31.94 7.60
CA ILE A 579 -10.55 -32.61 6.69
C ILE A 579 -9.20 -32.68 7.41
N PHE A 580 -8.78 -33.89 7.78
CA PHE A 580 -7.45 -34.15 8.33
C PHE A 580 -6.46 -34.35 7.18
N VAL A 581 -5.29 -33.73 7.32
CA VAL A 581 -4.24 -33.71 6.32
C VAL A 581 -2.92 -34.00 7.03
N GLU A 582 -2.36 -35.16 6.69
CA GLU A 582 -1.03 -35.57 7.14
C GLU A 582 0.02 -34.57 6.64
N HIS A 583 0.92 -34.14 7.53
CA HIS A 583 1.91 -33.11 7.22
C HIS A 583 3.22 -33.69 6.69
N ILE A 584 3.17 -34.22 5.48
CA ILE A 584 4.27 -34.96 4.85
C ILE A 584 5.48 -34.03 4.56
N PRO A 585 6.72 -34.42 4.93
CA PRO A 585 7.92 -33.63 4.65
C PRO A 585 8.04 -33.28 3.16
N THR A 586 8.51 -32.06 2.85
CA THR A 586 8.62 -31.45 1.50
C THR A 586 7.30 -31.07 0.83
N PHE A 587 6.16 -31.54 1.33
CA PHE A 587 4.85 -31.22 0.77
C PHE A 587 4.31 -29.91 1.35
N GLY A 588 3.72 -29.12 0.45
CA GLY A 588 2.99 -27.92 0.76
C GLY A 588 1.49 -28.15 0.68
N ILE A 589 0.78 -27.63 1.69
CA ILE A 589 -0.67 -27.49 1.70
C ILE A 589 -1.01 -26.04 1.34
N LEU A 590 -1.65 -25.87 0.18
CA LEU A 590 -2.13 -24.58 -0.30
C LEU A 590 -3.63 -24.46 -0.02
N HIS A 591 -4.02 -23.39 0.67
CA HIS A 591 -5.41 -23.15 1.04
C HIS A 591 -5.75 -21.68 1.11
N ARG A 592 -7.05 -21.36 1.08
CA ARG A 592 -7.53 -20.00 1.33
C ARG A 592 -7.27 -19.62 2.78
N GLY A 593 -6.84 -18.39 3.04
CA GLY A 593 -6.52 -17.95 4.40
C GLY A 593 -7.74 -17.92 5.33
N GLN A 594 -8.95 -17.80 4.78
CA GLN A 594 -10.21 -17.87 5.56
C GLN A 594 -10.60 -19.28 6.01
N HIS A 595 -9.88 -20.33 5.61
CA HIS A 595 -10.12 -21.67 6.14
C HIS A 595 -9.77 -21.71 7.63
N LEU A 596 -10.77 -22.05 8.45
CA LEU A 596 -10.51 -22.32 9.85
C LEU A 596 -9.77 -23.65 9.97
N HIS A 597 -8.61 -23.64 10.63
CA HIS A 597 -7.74 -24.79 10.75
C HIS A 597 -6.91 -24.76 12.04
N GLY A 598 -6.25 -25.87 12.34
CA GLY A 598 -5.31 -26.00 13.44
C GLY A 598 -4.36 -27.17 13.23
N SER A 599 -3.51 -27.42 14.22
CA SER A 599 -2.59 -28.54 14.23
C SER A 599 -2.85 -29.40 15.45
N GLU A 600 -2.88 -30.72 15.27
CA GLU A 600 -2.83 -31.65 16.39
C GLU A 600 -1.47 -31.57 17.11
N PRO A 601 -1.38 -32.04 18.37
CA PRO A 601 -0.12 -32.13 19.07
C PRO A 601 0.86 -33.09 18.40
N ILE A 602 2.15 -32.74 18.36
CA ILE A 602 3.21 -33.72 18.11
C ILE A 602 3.36 -34.66 19.31
N THR A 603 3.62 -35.93 19.05
CA THR A 603 3.84 -36.95 20.09
C THR A 603 5.31 -37.29 20.27
N SER A 604 6.14 -37.04 19.26
CA SER A 604 7.59 -37.24 19.30
C SER A 604 8.29 -36.35 18.27
N GLY A 605 9.60 -36.12 18.45
CA GLY A 605 10.45 -35.44 17.47
C GLY A 605 10.35 -33.91 17.45
N GLU A 606 10.77 -33.31 16.33
CA GLU A 606 10.71 -31.87 16.07
C GLU A 606 10.07 -31.59 14.71
N ARG A 607 9.03 -30.78 14.68
CA ARG A 607 8.33 -30.41 13.45
C ARG A 607 8.61 -28.95 13.09
N TYR A 608 9.13 -28.71 11.89
CA TYR A 608 9.29 -27.38 11.33
C TYR A 608 8.30 -27.19 10.18
N SER A 609 7.52 -26.11 10.24
CA SER A 609 6.55 -25.75 9.21
C SER A 609 6.88 -24.37 8.67
N LEU A 610 7.09 -24.27 7.36
CA LEU A 610 7.22 -23.00 6.65
C LEU A 610 5.84 -22.50 6.25
N ILE A 611 5.40 -21.40 6.84
CA ILE A 611 4.12 -20.75 6.53
C ILE A 611 4.41 -19.49 5.71
N ILE A 612 3.75 -19.37 4.57
CA ILE A 612 3.77 -18.17 3.72
C ILE A 612 2.35 -17.68 3.58
N TRP A 613 2.04 -16.57 4.26
CA TRP A 613 0.83 -15.81 4.06
C TRP A 613 0.98 -14.94 2.82
N LEU A 614 0.17 -15.20 1.79
CA LEU A 614 0.15 -14.45 0.55
C LEU A 614 -1.07 -13.54 0.51
N ARG A 615 -0.85 -12.30 0.09
CA ARG A 615 -1.86 -11.24 0.19
C ARG A 615 -2.03 -10.48 -1.11
N SER A 616 -3.26 -10.05 -1.36
CA SER A 616 -3.66 -9.21 -2.49
C SER A 616 -4.12 -7.85 -1.99
N SER A 617 -3.37 -6.80 -2.34
CA SER A 617 -3.78 -5.43 -2.02
C SER A 617 -5.12 -5.05 -2.67
N SER A 618 -5.40 -5.52 -3.90
CA SER A 618 -6.70 -5.33 -4.56
C SER A 618 -7.88 -5.82 -3.70
N LYS A 619 -7.72 -6.93 -2.99
CA LYS A 619 -8.75 -7.44 -2.07
C LYS A 619 -8.76 -6.70 -0.73
N ARG A 620 -7.59 -6.45 -0.15
CA ARG A 620 -7.49 -5.85 1.19
C ARG A 620 -7.85 -4.38 1.24
N ASN A 621 -7.77 -3.67 0.12
CA ASN A 621 -8.19 -2.28 0.04
C ASN A 621 -9.71 -2.13 0.00
N GLN A 622 -10.45 -3.19 -0.36
CA GLN A 622 -11.92 -3.18 -0.33
C GLN A 622 -12.43 -3.33 1.11
N LEU A 623 -11.92 -4.32 1.85
CA LEU A 623 -12.31 -4.60 3.24
C LEU A 623 -11.11 -5.10 4.04
N CYS A 624 -10.90 -4.51 5.21
CA CYS A 624 -9.93 -5.01 6.18
C CYS A 624 -10.31 -6.42 6.66
N PRO A 625 -9.39 -7.40 6.64
CA PRO A 625 -9.68 -8.78 7.08
C PRO A 625 -9.87 -8.92 8.59
N MET A 626 -9.44 -7.92 9.38
CA MET A 626 -9.58 -7.92 10.83
C MET A 626 -10.90 -7.30 11.28
N CYS A 627 -11.22 -6.09 10.80
CA CYS A 627 -12.41 -5.34 11.25
C CYS A 627 -13.58 -5.38 10.27
N TRP A 628 -13.40 -5.92 9.06
CA TRP A 628 -14.42 -6.02 8.01
C TRP A 628 -15.03 -4.67 7.60
N ARG A 629 -14.28 -3.58 7.76
CA ARG A 629 -14.64 -2.24 7.31
C ARG A 629 -13.76 -1.82 6.14
N LYS A 630 -14.25 -0.86 5.35
CA LYS A 630 -13.48 -0.23 4.28
C LYS A 630 -12.25 0.45 4.86
N SER A 631 -11.15 0.39 4.12
CA SER A 631 -9.82 0.80 4.55
C SER A 631 -9.65 2.33 4.54
N ASP A 632 -10.58 3.07 5.15
CA ASP A 632 -10.60 4.54 5.11
C ASP A 632 -9.61 5.18 6.13
N CYS A 633 -9.06 4.36 7.04
CA CYS A 633 -8.08 4.78 8.04
C CYS A 633 -6.87 3.85 7.99
N LEU A 634 -5.93 4.14 7.09
CA LEU A 634 -4.68 3.44 6.89
C LEU A 634 -3.54 4.10 7.68
N ILE A 635 -2.64 3.28 8.21
CA ILE A 635 -1.40 3.69 8.87
C ILE A 635 -0.27 3.22 7.96
N ALA A 636 0.58 4.14 7.50
CA ALA A 636 1.76 3.79 6.72
C ALA A 636 2.67 2.88 7.54
N VAL A 637 3.25 1.87 6.90
CA VAL A 637 4.32 1.06 7.49
C VAL A 637 5.65 1.41 6.86
N ASP A 638 6.74 0.97 7.47
CA ASP A 638 8.09 1.19 6.94
C ASP A 638 8.24 0.64 5.51
N SER A 639 9.11 1.27 4.70
CA SER A 639 9.29 1.01 3.27
C SER A 639 9.73 -0.42 2.92
N ASP A 640 10.37 -1.12 3.86
CA ASP A 640 10.83 -2.51 3.72
C ASP A 640 9.83 -3.53 4.33
N SER A 641 8.63 -3.09 4.72
CA SER A 641 7.56 -3.93 5.29
C SER A 641 6.35 -3.98 4.39
N TYR A 642 5.80 -5.18 4.22
CA TYR A 642 4.50 -5.36 3.57
C TYR A 642 3.32 -5.01 4.49
N GLY A 643 3.55 -4.75 5.78
CA GLY A 643 2.50 -4.43 6.75
C GLY A 643 1.41 -5.52 6.79
N ASP A 644 0.16 -5.12 6.55
CA ASP A 644 -0.97 -6.05 6.36
C ASP A 644 -1.33 -6.25 4.88
N GLY A 645 -0.47 -5.86 3.93
CA GLY A 645 -0.70 -6.02 2.50
C GLY A 645 -1.76 -5.08 1.92
N MET A 646 -2.09 -4.00 2.62
CA MET A 646 -2.94 -2.92 2.10
C MET A 646 -2.09 -1.91 1.36
N THR A 647 -2.62 -1.31 0.31
CA THR A 647 -2.03 -0.17 -0.38
C THR A 647 -3.03 0.97 -0.37
N ASN A 648 -2.59 2.22 -0.52
CA ASN A 648 -3.53 3.33 -0.64
C ASN A 648 -4.11 3.36 -2.06
N SER A 649 -5.12 2.53 -2.33
CA SER A 649 -5.91 2.62 -3.55
C SER A 649 -7.11 3.52 -3.31
N SER A 650 -6.89 4.82 -3.14
CA SER A 650 -7.93 5.84 -3.27
C SER A 650 -8.38 6.01 -4.74
N GLU A 651 -8.44 4.92 -5.51
CA GLU A 651 -9.01 4.88 -6.85
C GLU A 651 -10.05 3.75 -6.87
N GLY A 652 -11.32 4.13 -7.09
CA GLY A 652 -12.42 3.18 -7.25
C GLY A 652 -13.78 3.66 -6.76
N ASN A 653 -14.27 4.80 -7.29
CA ASN A 653 -15.48 4.85 -8.14
C ASN A 653 -15.67 6.24 -8.70
#